data_AF-A0AAW7D1R1-F1
#
_entry.id   AF-A0AAW7D1R1-F1
#
_cell.length_a   1.000
_cell.length_b   1.000
_cell.length_c   1.000
_cell.angle_alpha   90.00
_cell.angle_beta   90.00
_cell.angle_gamma   90.00
#
_symmetry.space_group_name_H-M   'P 1'
#
loop_
_entity.id
_entity.type
_entity.pdbx_description
1 polymer ?
#
loop_
_entity_poly.entity_id
_entity_poly.type
_entity_poly.pdbx_seq_one_letter_code
_entity_poly.pdbx_strand_id
1 'polypeptide(L)'
;MAHRIYLYNIDRETHQVFEGYLGEWNYVIPDLLAPLLSANARVKGKALYFDKEEGVNRLANFYDVLTETYQLQDNKSFSDAVSLMFEFLFDLPYDTFYVDASDVFTMNEEKPKEQAKQWVEEIQQKWKLYQKAIDTKNIGVLDDLIHASGYTSFLEALEHDWVHYGLGYWEESRVKQTRSVVFQEGGLHGLKDKNGVTIAPAIYDVIYDFSEAYIAVVEKAGKFGYINDQGRLLVPLEYENAFDGYLVDQTKVGVVCVNGKTGLLHIDTHQWGIPPEYEEVEQLYGPYYNVLQDGQYHLLDYTGKRLIEEVSATAFELDYPIKFFAKQPQTAKRKYYTVTGQYLGAYPEGVLEELPLGYYWIKPNKYQKKNSVINPIGETILTDIDQLMLFPAYASFAYKVEKQWKLFDCKEQKNILTHVVIAKIHANYLCNYMHDAYVIQTEKGYGLYHTASSRWLIEPQQDNLKIEHVNQLLLQVTQKQGMRYYDYQTHSLSELYTYLCEPIDYHTQRLCLFQGTTLYYLDVEGNRLEISNEQMGQLYEQRYNLRGKDLAFFTSFYEAWTQRMGDQYEAYFDVDTLYRRGIAARDEEDWISAIKYFTRGAERKDPRMLYELGVIYTDENAWTAIAQGIAYLEAAAEQEYADAWNTIGYLYQNAIGYAYDFEAMIQAYEKAVELGCVWANQNLGDLYFYGQHVVQDYDKALSYYVLSEKYYGGYAQNLIEIYYQRSDFEQVLKYLRRNKYQPYIHIYYGILYDHGYGVKQSDKKAVEHYEQAIEHSSYFHAVERLLYYYKEHSKFQNEEDYQRIVAYAHVNEIEV
;
A
#
# COMPACT_ATOMS: atom_id res chain seq x y z
N MET A 1 6.09 -8.95 0.31
CA MET A 1 4.76 -9.55 0.54
C MET A 1 3.79 -8.39 0.63
N ALA A 2 2.62 -8.46 -0.02
CA ALA A 2 1.66 -7.38 0.06
C ALA A 2 1.14 -7.26 1.50
N HIS A 3 1.14 -6.06 2.08
CA HIS A 3 0.55 -5.81 3.39
C HIS A 3 -0.97 -5.76 3.24
N ARG A 4 -1.68 -6.54 4.06
CA ARG A 4 -3.13 -6.75 3.91
C ARG A 4 -3.88 -6.48 5.21
N ILE A 5 -5.16 -6.16 5.04
CA ILE A 5 -6.16 -6.04 6.10
C ILE A 5 -7.17 -7.15 5.87
N TYR A 6 -7.53 -7.85 6.94
CA TYR A 6 -8.52 -8.92 6.91
C TYR A 6 -9.68 -8.62 7.85
N LEU A 7 -10.91 -8.75 7.37
CA LEU A 7 -12.14 -8.65 8.16
C LEU A 7 -12.72 -10.05 8.43
N TYR A 8 -13.17 -10.30 9.65
CA TYR A 8 -13.80 -11.57 10.06
C TYR A 8 -15.11 -11.31 10.84
N ASN A 9 -15.99 -12.32 10.90
CA ASN A 9 -17.10 -12.37 11.84
C ASN A 9 -16.77 -13.37 12.95
N ILE A 10 -16.81 -12.93 14.21
CA ILE A 10 -16.40 -13.73 15.36
C ILE A 10 -17.41 -13.64 16.49
N ASP A 11 -17.48 -14.69 17.30
CA ASP A 11 -18.24 -14.71 18.55
C ASP A 11 -17.49 -13.90 19.63
N ARG A 12 -18.17 -12.92 20.25
CA ARG A 12 -17.56 -12.05 21.25
C ARG A 12 -17.01 -12.81 22.47
N GLU A 13 -17.69 -13.85 22.92
CA GLU A 13 -17.38 -14.54 24.17
C GLU A 13 -16.39 -15.68 23.95
N THR A 14 -16.64 -16.51 22.94
CA THR A 14 -15.89 -17.73 22.65
C THR A 14 -14.76 -17.51 21.65
N HIS A 15 -14.74 -16.37 20.95
CA HIS A 15 -13.79 -16.06 19.89
C HIS A 15 -13.79 -17.08 18.73
N GLN A 16 -14.87 -17.82 18.55
CA GLN A 16 -15.07 -18.64 17.35
C GLN A 16 -15.14 -17.76 16.12
N VAL A 17 -14.53 -18.19 15.03
CA VAL A 17 -14.41 -17.43 13.78
C VAL A 17 -15.28 -18.09 12.72
N PHE A 18 -16.13 -17.30 12.05
CA PHE A 18 -16.88 -17.76 10.89
C PHE A 18 -15.91 -18.04 9.74
N GLU A 19 -16.15 -19.08 8.96
CA GLU A 19 -15.19 -19.81 8.11
C GLU A 19 -14.22 -18.94 7.25
N GLY A 20 -13.19 -18.31 7.83
CA GLY A 20 -12.22 -17.48 7.11
C GLY A 20 -12.58 -15.98 7.08
N TYR A 21 -11.80 -15.18 6.32
CA TYR A 21 -12.04 -13.74 6.22
C TYR A 21 -13.24 -13.44 5.30
N LEU A 22 -14.00 -12.40 5.64
CA LEU A 22 -15.11 -11.89 4.85
C LEU A 22 -14.66 -10.94 3.75
N GLY A 23 -13.52 -10.26 3.93
CA GLY A 23 -12.95 -9.32 2.97
C GLY A 23 -11.45 -9.12 3.23
N GLU A 24 -10.72 -8.85 2.15
CA GLU A 24 -9.28 -8.59 2.16
C GLU A 24 -8.98 -7.30 1.37
N TRP A 25 -8.23 -6.38 1.99
CA TRP A 25 -7.82 -5.13 1.36
C TRP A 25 -6.33 -4.86 1.58
N ASN A 26 -5.77 -3.88 0.88
CA ASN A 26 -4.37 -3.50 1.05
C ASN A 26 -4.18 -2.62 2.29
N TYR A 27 -3.89 -1.34 2.11
CA TYR A 27 -3.42 -0.45 3.17
C TYR A 27 -4.53 0.30 3.92
N VAL A 28 -5.74 0.34 3.38
CA VAL A 28 -6.85 1.16 3.90
C VAL A 28 -8.14 0.35 3.91
N ILE A 29 -8.95 0.54 4.95
CA ILE A 29 -10.32 0.02 5.02
C ILE A 29 -11.18 0.82 4.02
N PRO A 30 -11.94 0.16 3.12
CA PRO A 30 -12.78 0.86 2.17
C PRO A 30 -13.74 1.86 2.84
N ASP A 31 -13.79 3.10 2.35
CA ASP A 31 -14.55 4.16 3.00
C ASP A 31 -16.05 3.83 3.10
N LEU A 32 -16.60 3.12 2.10
CA LEU A 32 -17.99 2.65 2.12
C LEU A 32 -18.34 1.75 3.31
N LEU A 33 -17.36 1.07 3.91
CA LEU A 33 -17.57 0.21 5.08
C LEU A 33 -17.48 0.97 6.41
N ALA A 34 -17.23 2.28 6.39
CA ALA A 34 -17.15 3.09 7.60
C ALA A 34 -18.43 3.04 8.46
N PRO A 35 -19.67 3.09 7.93
CA PRO A 35 -20.88 2.87 8.73
C PRO A 35 -20.89 1.53 9.47
N LEU A 36 -20.54 0.46 8.76
CA LEU A 36 -20.50 -0.91 9.27
C LEU A 36 -19.49 -1.07 10.41
N LEU A 37 -18.31 -0.49 10.24
CA LEU A 37 -17.20 -0.59 11.19
C LEU A 37 -17.18 0.57 12.21
N SER A 38 -18.25 1.35 12.34
CA SER A 38 -18.30 2.45 13.32
C SER A 38 -18.94 2.09 14.66
N ALA A 39 -19.73 1.00 14.68
CA ALA A 39 -20.54 0.62 15.84
C ALA A 39 -19.69 0.00 16.94
N ASN A 40 -19.73 0.61 18.13
CA ASN A 40 -19.00 0.15 19.33
C ASN A 40 -17.51 -0.20 19.07
N ALA A 41 -16.85 0.62 18.25
CA ALA A 41 -15.47 0.42 17.83
C ALA A 41 -14.52 0.38 19.04
N ARG A 42 -13.78 -0.72 19.19
CA ARG A 42 -12.86 -0.96 20.32
C ARG A 42 -11.57 -1.62 19.88
N VAL A 43 -10.49 -1.36 20.61
CA VAL A 43 -9.15 -1.92 20.35
C VAL A 43 -8.77 -2.93 21.43
N LYS A 44 -8.25 -4.09 21.03
CA LYS A 44 -7.57 -5.02 21.93
C LYS A 44 -6.24 -5.44 21.30
N GLY A 45 -5.13 -4.95 21.86
CA GLY A 45 -3.81 -5.15 21.28
C GLY A 45 -3.67 -4.41 19.95
N LYS A 46 -3.47 -5.17 18.86
CA LYS A 46 -3.31 -4.67 17.49
C LYS A 46 -4.54 -4.92 16.61
N ALA A 47 -5.66 -5.33 17.20
CA ALA A 47 -6.88 -5.65 16.47
C ALA A 47 -8.02 -4.71 16.83
N LEU A 48 -8.90 -4.48 15.85
CA LEU A 48 -10.10 -3.67 15.98
C LEU A 48 -11.35 -4.58 16.04
N TYR A 49 -12.31 -4.22 16.86
CA TYR A 49 -13.56 -4.95 17.03
C TYR A 49 -14.75 -4.00 16.96
N PHE A 50 -15.83 -4.47 16.34
CA PHE A 50 -17.03 -3.69 16.09
C PHE A 50 -18.28 -4.54 16.33
N ASP A 51 -19.37 -3.90 16.72
CA ASP A 51 -20.67 -4.57 16.90
C ASP A 51 -21.31 -4.85 15.53
N LYS A 52 -21.62 -6.13 15.25
CA LYS A 52 -22.18 -6.52 13.95
C LYS A 52 -23.57 -5.92 13.76
N GLU A 53 -24.47 -6.14 14.72
CA GLU A 53 -25.89 -5.80 14.54
C GLU A 53 -26.09 -4.30 14.40
N GLU A 54 -25.47 -3.51 15.27
CA GLU A 54 -25.55 -2.05 15.19
C GLU A 54 -24.81 -1.53 13.94
N GLY A 55 -23.68 -2.15 13.55
CA GLY A 55 -22.95 -1.80 12.34
C GLY A 55 -23.78 -2.02 11.06
N VAL A 56 -24.41 -3.19 10.93
CA VAL A 56 -25.26 -3.52 9.77
C VAL A 56 -26.44 -2.55 9.67
N ASN A 57 -27.06 -2.20 10.80
CA ASN A 57 -28.14 -1.20 10.84
C ASN A 57 -27.67 0.20 10.40
N ARG A 58 -26.48 0.64 10.83
CA ARG A 58 -25.90 1.93 10.39
C ARG A 58 -25.62 1.95 8.90
N LEU A 59 -25.12 0.84 8.35
CA LEU A 59 -24.92 0.69 6.91
C LEU A 59 -26.27 0.71 6.18
N ALA A 60 -27.28 -0.02 6.66
CA ALA A 60 -28.62 -0.04 6.06
C ALA A 60 -29.24 1.36 5.96
N ASN A 61 -29.19 2.14 7.05
CA ASN A 61 -29.68 3.53 7.06
C ASN A 61 -28.97 4.42 6.03
N PHE A 62 -27.69 4.17 5.75
CA PHE A 62 -26.97 4.87 4.69
C PHE A 62 -27.47 4.48 3.30
N TYR A 63 -27.71 3.18 3.06
CA TYR A 63 -28.27 2.69 1.80
C TYR A 63 -29.73 3.09 1.58
N ASP A 64 -30.51 3.34 2.64
CA ASP A 64 -31.84 3.94 2.52
C ASP A 64 -31.76 5.34 1.89
N VAL A 65 -30.74 6.14 2.23
CA VAL A 65 -30.53 7.47 1.63
C VAL A 65 -30.19 7.35 0.14
N LEU A 66 -29.31 6.41 -0.21
CA LEU A 66 -28.96 6.10 -1.61
C LEU A 66 -30.20 5.69 -2.41
N THR A 67 -31.04 4.85 -1.83
CA THR A 67 -32.29 4.38 -2.43
C THR A 67 -33.26 5.55 -2.59
N GLU A 68 -33.71 6.16 -1.48
CA GLU A 68 -34.78 7.16 -1.48
C GLU A 68 -34.42 8.48 -2.19
N THR A 69 -33.17 8.92 -2.09
CA THR A 69 -32.78 10.27 -2.52
C THR A 69 -32.18 10.28 -3.92
N TYR A 70 -31.41 9.24 -4.27
CA TYR A 70 -30.72 9.13 -5.56
C TYR A 70 -31.44 8.19 -6.53
N GLN A 71 -32.62 7.69 -6.16
CA GLN A 71 -33.51 6.86 -6.98
C GLN A 71 -32.85 5.57 -7.49
N LEU A 72 -31.91 5.02 -6.73
CA LEU A 72 -31.17 3.83 -7.14
C LEU A 72 -32.02 2.55 -7.05
N GLN A 73 -33.22 2.56 -6.46
CA GLN A 73 -34.14 1.41 -6.51
C GLN A 73 -34.52 0.98 -7.94
N ASP A 74 -34.50 1.92 -8.89
CA ASP A 74 -34.82 1.63 -10.28
C ASP A 74 -33.60 1.05 -11.04
N ASN A 75 -32.42 1.06 -10.41
CA ASN A 75 -31.23 0.41 -10.88
C ASN A 75 -31.16 -1.03 -10.33
N LYS A 76 -31.37 -2.00 -11.23
CA LYS A 76 -31.36 -3.42 -10.89
C LYS A 76 -29.99 -3.90 -10.39
N SER A 77 -28.89 -3.37 -10.94
CA SER A 77 -27.54 -3.72 -10.47
C SER A 77 -27.31 -3.28 -9.03
N PHE A 78 -27.82 -2.10 -8.65
CA PHE A 78 -27.81 -1.65 -7.27
C PHE A 78 -28.66 -2.57 -6.40
N SER A 79 -29.91 -2.81 -6.80
CA SER A 79 -30.86 -3.61 -6.01
C SER A 79 -30.38 -5.05 -5.77
N ASP A 80 -29.85 -5.71 -6.79
CA ASP A 80 -29.33 -7.08 -6.70
C ASP A 80 -28.07 -7.14 -5.81
N ALA A 81 -27.14 -6.20 -6.00
CA ALA A 81 -25.89 -6.14 -5.23
C ALA A 81 -26.16 -5.86 -3.74
N VAL A 82 -27.02 -4.89 -3.46
CA VAL A 82 -27.36 -4.46 -2.10
C VAL A 82 -28.16 -5.54 -1.37
N SER A 83 -29.14 -6.16 -2.04
CA SER A 83 -29.93 -7.25 -1.44
C SER A 83 -29.03 -8.42 -1.04
N LEU A 84 -28.18 -8.87 -1.95
CA LEU A 84 -27.25 -9.97 -1.70
C LEU A 84 -26.23 -9.65 -0.60
N MET A 85 -25.69 -8.42 -0.60
CA MET A 85 -24.76 -7.98 0.44
C MET A 85 -25.44 -7.98 1.82
N PHE A 86 -26.65 -7.42 1.94
CA PHE A 86 -27.34 -7.37 3.22
C PHE A 86 -27.82 -8.75 3.67
N GLU A 87 -28.31 -9.61 2.78
CA GLU A 87 -28.60 -11.02 3.10
C GLU A 87 -27.36 -11.68 3.71
N PHE A 88 -26.21 -11.60 3.03
CA PHE A 88 -24.95 -12.11 3.54
C PHE A 88 -24.60 -11.55 4.93
N LEU A 89 -24.68 -10.23 5.14
CA LEU A 89 -24.34 -9.60 6.42
C LEU A 89 -25.30 -9.97 7.56
N PHE A 90 -26.60 -10.07 7.28
CA PHE A 90 -27.60 -10.49 8.27
C PHE A 90 -27.41 -11.96 8.68
N ASP A 91 -26.97 -12.79 7.73
CA ASP A 91 -26.80 -14.22 7.90
C ASP A 91 -25.52 -14.63 8.64
N LEU A 92 -24.60 -13.69 8.88
CA LEU A 92 -23.38 -13.95 9.63
C LEU A 92 -23.70 -14.43 11.07
N PRO A 93 -23.15 -15.58 11.50
CA PRO A 93 -23.63 -16.28 12.69
C PRO A 93 -23.24 -15.62 14.02
N TYR A 94 -22.24 -14.75 14.02
CA TYR A 94 -21.71 -14.16 15.25
C TYR A 94 -21.94 -12.65 15.36
N ASP A 95 -21.79 -12.11 16.56
CA ASP A 95 -22.19 -10.75 16.94
C ASP A 95 -21.12 -9.67 16.73
N THR A 96 -19.88 -10.04 16.39
CA THR A 96 -18.75 -9.12 16.37
C THR A 96 -18.01 -9.18 15.03
N PHE A 97 -17.71 -8.00 14.47
CA PHE A 97 -16.71 -7.87 13.42
C PHE A 97 -15.31 -7.69 14.03
N TYR A 98 -14.33 -8.39 13.48
CA TYR A 98 -12.93 -8.36 13.89
C TYR A 98 -12.05 -8.01 12.70
N VAL A 99 -11.24 -6.96 12.82
CA VAL A 99 -10.28 -6.53 11.79
C VAL A 99 -8.86 -6.78 12.26
N ASP A 100 -8.13 -7.55 11.46
CA ASP A 100 -6.69 -7.74 11.59
C ASP A 100 -5.95 -6.91 10.53
N ALA A 101 -5.31 -5.83 10.98
CA ALA A 101 -4.48 -4.95 10.15
C ALA A 101 -2.99 -5.02 10.56
N SER A 102 -2.59 -6.12 11.22
CA SER A 102 -1.25 -6.28 11.77
C SER A 102 -0.13 -6.06 10.76
N ASP A 103 -0.32 -6.53 9.53
CA ASP A 103 0.69 -6.43 8.48
C ASP A 103 0.89 -4.98 8.04
N VAL A 104 -0.19 -4.19 7.99
CA VAL A 104 -0.12 -2.75 7.66
C VAL A 104 0.56 -1.95 8.78
N PHE A 105 0.28 -2.28 10.04
CA PHE A 105 0.89 -1.58 11.17
C PHE A 105 2.41 -1.74 11.27
N THR A 106 3.02 -2.72 10.59
CA THR A 106 4.48 -2.88 10.57
C THR A 106 5.21 -1.90 9.64
N MET A 107 4.47 -1.07 8.88
CA MET A 107 5.03 -0.11 7.93
C MET A 107 5.39 1.25 8.55
N ASN A 108 5.04 1.46 9.83
CA ASN A 108 5.24 2.71 10.54
C ASN A 108 6.08 2.45 11.81
N GLU A 109 6.91 3.43 12.21
CA GLU A 109 7.71 3.39 13.43
C GLU A 109 6.86 3.45 14.71
N GLU A 110 5.62 3.94 14.61
CA GLU A 110 4.65 3.92 15.70
C GLU A 110 4.26 2.51 16.13
N LYS A 111 3.95 2.32 17.41
CA LYS A 111 3.57 0.99 17.92
C LYS A 111 2.22 0.56 17.32
N PRO A 112 2.06 -0.69 16.83
CA PRO A 112 0.81 -1.17 16.23
C PRO A 112 -0.46 -0.99 17.07
N LYS A 113 -0.31 -1.01 18.40
CA LYS A 113 -1.42 -0.74 19.33
C LYS A 113 -1.90 0.71 19.27
N GLU A 114 -1.01 1.67 19.10
CA GLU A 114 -1.38 3.09 19.00
C GLU A 114 -1.95 3.41 17.62
N GLN A 115 -1.38 2.82 16.56
CA GLN A 115 -1.96 2.88 15.22
C GLN A 115 -3.39 2.31 15.18
N ALA A 116 -3.64 1.17 15.85
CA ALA A 116 -4.98 0.61 15.95
C ALA A 116 -5.99 1.54 16.67
N LYS A 117 -5.54 2.32 17.67
CA LYS A 117 -6.39 3.33 18.33
C LYS A 117 -6.68 4.51 17.40
N GLN A 118 -5.66 5.02 16.72
CA GLN A 118 -5.83 6.11 15.75
C GLN A 118 -6.82 5.70 14.64
N TRP A 119 -6.76 4.46 14.17
CA TRP A 119 -7.71 3.95 13.18
C TRP A 119 -9.15 3.90 13.72
N VAL A 120 -9.35 3.51 14.99
CA VAL A 120 -10.68 3.62 15.61
C VAL A 120 -11.16 5.08 15.67
N GLU A 121 -10.28 6.02 16.00
CA GLU A 121 -10.61 7.45 16.01
C GLU A 121 -10.95 7.97 14.61
N GLU A 122 -10.17 7.59 13.59
CA GLU A 122 -10.41 7.93 12.20
C GLU A 122 -11.75 7.39 11.70
N ILE A 123 -12.05 6.12 11.98
CA ILE A 123 -13.33 5.48 11.65
C ILE A 123 -14.49 6.23 12.33
N GLN A 124 -14.33 6.64 13.59
CA GLN A 124 -15.34 7.44 14.29
C GLN A 124 -15.49 8.85 13.69
N GLN A 125 -14.43 9.45 13.18
CA GLN A 125 -14.49 10.74 12.48
C GLN A 125 -15.20 10.60 11.13
N LYS A 126 -14.85 9.59 10.33
CA LYS A 126 -15.53 9.27 9.08
C LYS A 126 -17.01 9.02 9.31
N TRP A 127 -17.37 8.25 10.34
CA TRP A 127 -18.77 8.02 10.72
C TRP A 127 -19.56 9.32 10.94
N LYS A 128 -18.96 10.37 11.51
CA LYS A 128 -19.65 11.67 11.66
C LYS A 128 -20.02 12.30 10.31
N LEU A 129 -19.20 12.09 9.28
CA LEU A 129 -19.50 12.55 7.92
C LEU A 129 -20.63 11.72 7.30
N TYR A 130 -20.64 10.40 7.50
CA TYR A 130 -21.74 9.53 7.08
C TYR A 130 -23.05 9.87 7.80
N GLN A 131 -23.01 10.10 9.12
CA GLN A 131 -24.18 10.54 9.87
C GLN A 131 -24.72 11.87 9.33
N LYS A 132 -23.83 12.83 9.04
CA LYS A 132 -24.21 14.10 8.40
C LYS A 132 -24.83 13.86 7.03
N ALA A 133 -24.28 12.96 6.22
CA ALA A 133 -24.84 12.60 4.91
C ALA A 133 -26.26 12.01 5.05
N ILE A 134 -26.48 11.14 6.05
CA ILE A 134 -27.79 10.54 6.35
C ILE A 134 -28.79 11.60 6.82
N ASP A 135 -28.41 12.39 7.82
CA ASP A 135 -29.27 13.41 8.44
C ASP A 135 -29.68 14.49 7.43
N THR A 136 -28.79 14.82 6.49
CA THR A 136 -29.03 15.83 5.46
C THR A 136 -29.54 15.26 4.15
N LYS A 137 -29.64 13.92 4.03
CA LYS A 137 -29.90 13.19 2.79
C LYS A 137 -29.05 13.71 1.61
N ASN A 138 -27.75 13.93 1.84
CA ASN A 138 -26.83 14.42 0.83
C ASN A 138 -25.46 13.73 0.95
N ILE A 139 -25.16 12.81 0.04
CA ILE A 139 -23.90 12.06 0.05
C ILE A 139 -22.72 12.85 -0.51
N GLY A 140 -22.94 14.02 -1.13
CA GLY A 140 -21.85 14.85 -1.66
C GLY A 140 -20.89 15.38 -0.57
N VAL A 141 -21.32 15.35 0.71
CA VAL A 141 -20.43 15.62 1.85
C VAL A 141 -19.33 14.55 2.03
N LEU A 142 -19.42 13.44 1.29
CA LEU A 142 -18.45 12.34 1.30
C LEU A 142 -17.49 12.39 0.10
N ASP A 143 -17.69 13.29 -0.86
CA ASP A 143 -16.87 13.36 -2.08
C ASP A 143 -15.38 13.58 -1.76
N ASP A 144 -15.09 14.37 -0.72
CA ASP A 144 -13.72 14.61 -0.24
C ASP A 144 -13.02 13.33 0.26
N LEU A 145 -13.78 12.33 0.75
CA LEU A 145 -13.21 11.06 1.20
C LEU A 145 -12.69 10.22 0.04
N ILE A 146 -13.34 10.28 -1.13
CA ILE A 146 -13.00 9.42 -2.27
C ILE A 146 -12.04 10.08 -3.25
N HIS A 147 -11.82 11.40 -3.15
CA HIS A 147 -11.01 12.15 -4.10
C HIS A 147 -9.56 11.64 -4.17
N ALA A 148 -9.01 11.24 -3.02
CA ALA A 148 -7.67 10.64 -2.93
C ALA A 148 -7.55 9.29 -3.67
N SER A 149 -8.69 8.64 -3.96
CA SER A 149 -8.79 7.38 -4.71
C SER A 149 -9.07 7.60 -6.21
N GLY A 150 -9.10 8.85 -6.67
CA GLY A 150 -9.21 9.21 -8.10
C GLY A 150 -10.65 9.27 -8.64
N TYR A 151 -11.66 9.15 -7.79
CA TYR A 151 -13.07 9.32 -8.17
C TYR A 151 -13.49 10.80 -8.08
N THR A 152 -14.45 11.21 -8.91
CA THR A 152 -14.96 12.59 -8.93
C THR A 152 -16.15 12.81 -8.00
N SER A 153 -16.87 11.73 -7.63
CA SER A 153 -17.92 11.77 -6.61
C SER A 153 -18.08 10.42 -5.89
N PHE A 154 -18.68 10.44 -4.70
CA PHE A 154 -18.99 9.23 -3.94
C PHE A 154 -19.96 8.32 -4.71
N LEU A 155 -20.89 8.90 -5.47
CA LEU A 155 -21.83 8.14 -6.30
C LEU A 155 -21.11 7.39 -7.43
N GLU A 156 -20.18 8.05 -8.13
CA GLU A 156 -19.36 7.41 -9.17
C GLU A 156 -18.55 6.24 -8.60
N ALA A 157 -17.96 6.41 -7.42
CA ALA A 157 -17.19 5.35 -6.77
C ALA A 157 -18.04 4.10 -6.49
N LEU A 158 -19.32 4.27 -6.12
CA LEU A 158 -20.24 3.15 -5.86
C LEU A 158 -20.54 2.32 -7.11
N GLU A 159 -20.64 2.97 -8.27
CA GLU A 159 -21.04 2.32 -9.53
C GLU A 159 -19.90 1.54 -10.19
N HIS A 160 -18.66 1.76 -9.77
CA HIS A 160 -17.50 1.13 -10.38
C HIS A 160 -17.49 -0.40 -10.19
N ASP A 161 -17.14 -1.15 -11.24
CA ASP A 161 -17.25 -2.62 -11.31
C ASP A 161 -16.66 -3.40 -10.12
N TRP A 162 -15.50 -2.99 -9.60
CA TRP A 162 -14.86 -3.68 -8.46
C TRP A 162 -15.42 -3.27 -7.10
N VAL A 163 -16.14 -2.14 -7.01
CA VAL A 163 -16.86 -1.71 -5.81
C VAL A 163 -18.25 -2.35 -5.79
N HIS A 164 -18.94 -2.34 -6.94
CA HIS A 164 -20.24 -2.95 -7.19
C HIS A 164 -21.26 -2.66 -6.08
N TYR A 165 -21.47 -1.37 -5.80
CA TYR A 165 -22.33 -0.88 -4.72
C TYR A 165 -22.00 -1.46 -3.34
N GLY A 166 -20.74 -1.86 -3.11
CA GLY A 166 -20.24 -2.44 -1.88
C GLY A 166 -20.15 -3.96 -1.86
N LEU A 167 -20.79 -4.65 -2.80
CA LEU A 167 -20.70 -6.12 -2.89
C LEU A 167 -19.28 -6.59 -3.22
N GLY A 168 -18.53 -5.81 -4.01
CA GLY A 168 -17.19 -6.17 -4.46
C GLY A 168 -16.12 -6.18 -3.35
N TYR A 169 -16.44 -5.67 -2.16
CA TYR A 169 -15.52 -5.71 -1.02
C TYR A 169 -15.51 -7.04 -0.26
N TRP A 170 -16.44 -7.94 -0.58
CA TRP A 170 -16.60 -9.21 0.11
C TRP A 170 -15.95 -10.34 -0.68
N GLU A 171 -15.37 -11.29 0.04
CA GLU A 171 -14.81 -12.51 -0.52
C GLU A 171 -15.95 -13.30 -1.19
N GLU A 172 -15.86 -13.42 -2.52
CA GLU A 172 -16.93 -13.93 -3.36
C GLU A 172 -17.35 -15.35 -2.93
N SER A 173 -16.37 -16.17 -2.53
CA SER A 173 -16.64 -17.52 -2.02
C SER A 173 -17.45 -17.53 -0.73
N ARG A 174 -17.37 -16.49 0.12
CA ARG A 174 -18.16 -16.35 1.36
C ARG A 174 -19.57 -15.85 1.11
N VAL A 175 -19.71 -14.91 0.20
CA VAL A 175 -21.04 -14.47 -0.26
C VAL A 175 -21.76 -15.62 -0.96
N LYS A 176 -21.05 -16.48 -1.70
CA LYS A 176 -21.62 -17.67 -2.34
C LYS A 176 -22.02 -18.77 -1.34
N GLN A 177 -21.43 -18.86 -0.16
CA GLN A 177 -21.78 -19.86 0.87
C GLN A 177 -23.19 -19.69 1.45
N THR A 178 -23.83 -18.54 1.25
CA THR A 178 -25.24 -18.33 1.63
C THR A 178 -26.24 -18.88 0.60
N ARG A 179 -25.75 -19.54 -0.46
CA ARG A 179 -26.55 -19.90 -1.64
C ARG A 179 -26.82 -21.38 -1.76
N SER A 180 -27.60 -21.72 -2.78
CA SER A 180 -28.01 -23.09 -3.00
C SER A 180 -26.87 -23.99 -3.48
N VAL A 181 -26.88 -25.22 -3.01
CA VAL A 181 -25.89 -26.25 -3.30
C VAL A 181 -26.57 -27.36 -4.09
N VAL A 182 -25.90 -27.81 -5.16
CA VAL A 182 -26.31 -29.01 -5.90
C VAL A 182 -26.08 -30.23 -4.99
N PHE A 183 -27.15 -30.97 -4.74
CA PHE A 183 -27.07 -32.25 -4.03
C PHE A 183 -27.51 -33.39 -4.93
N GLN A 184 -27.00 -34.59 -4.64
CA GLN A 184 -27.38 -35.80 -5.36
C GLN A 184 -28.19 -36.73 -4.46
N GLU A 185 -29.34 -37.20 -4.96
CA GLU A 185 -30.17 -38.20 -4.31
C GLU A 185 -30.67 -39.19 -5.36
N GLY A 186 -30.48 -40.50 -5.12
CA GLY A 186 -30.89 -41.54 -6.07
C GLY A 186 -30.18 -41.48 -7.43
N GLY A 187 -29.02 -40.82 -7.53
CA GLY A 187 -28.29 -40.62 -8.78
C GLY A 187 -28.69 -39.34 -9.54
N LEU A 188 -29.73 -38.63 -9.11
CA LEU A 188 -30.24 -37.41 -9.73
C LEU A 188 -29.82 -36.17 -8.92
N HIS A 189 -29.68 -35.03 -9.59
CA HIS A 189 -29.29 -33.75 -9.01
C HIS A 189 -30.53 -32.91 -8.64
N GLY A 190 -30.43 -32.20 -7.52
CA GLY A 190 -31.39 -31.20 -7.03
C GLY A 190 -30.66 -30.04 -6.34
N LEU A 191 -31.40 -29.06 -5.82
CA LEU A 191 -30.84 -27.88 -5.13
C LEU A 191 -31.37 -27.80 -3.70
N LYS A 192 -30.47 -27.53 -2.75
CA LYS A 192 -30.81 -27.15 -1.38
C LYS A 192 -30.32 -25.74 -1.11
N ASP A 193 -31.05 -24.94 -0.35
CA ASP A 193 -30.52 -23.70 0.19
C ASP A 193 -29.40 -23.97 1.22
N LYS A 194 -28.77 -22.90 1.70
CA LYS A 194 -27.72 -22.94 2.74
C LYS A 194 -28.16 -23.62 4.05
N ASN A 195 -29.46 -23.68 4.34
CA ASN A 195 -30.02 -24.32 5.53
C ASN A 195 -30.31 -25.81 5.30
N GLY A 196 -29.97 -26.33 4.12
CA GLY A 196 -30.25 -27.70 3.72
C GLY A 196 -31.70 -27.95 3.31
N VAL A 197 -32.51 -26.89 3.16
CA VAL A 197 -33.90 -26.98 2.70
C VAL A 197 -33.88 -27.18 1.19
N THR A 198 -34.52 -28.26 0.74
CA THR A 198 -34.65 -28.53 -0.71
C THR A 198 -35.50 -27.46 -1.38
N ILE A 199 -34.88 -26.65 -2.25
CA ILE A 199 -35.55 -25.63 -3.06
C ILE A 199 -35.81 -26.10 -4.50
N ALA A 200 -35.03 -27.07 -5.00
CA ALA A 200 -35.38 -27.86 -6.19
C ALA A 200 -35.18 -29.36 -5.91
N PRO A 201 -36.17 -30.22 -6.20
CA PRO A 201 -36.06 -31.65 -5.90
C PRO A 201 -35.00 -32.33 -6.78
N ALA A 202 -34.45 -33.46 -6.31
CA ALA A 202 -33.47 -34.25 -7.05
C ALA A 202 -34.13 -35.02 -8.21
N ILE A 203 -34.36 -34.31 -9.32
CA ILE A 203 -35.11 -34.83 -10.49
C ILE A 203 -34.39 -34.63 -11.82
N TYR A 204 -33.20 -34.03 -11.81
CA TYR A 204 -32.39 -33.73 -13.00
C TYR A 204 -31.29 -34.77 -13.12
N ASP A 205 -30.92 -35.15 -14.35
CA ASP A 205 -29.79 -36.06 -14.55
C ASP A 205 -28.49 -35.33 -14.17
N VAL A 206 -28.38 -34.06 -14.56
CA VAL A 206 -27.28 -33.16 -14.20
C VAL A 206 -27.82 -31.74 -14.01
N ILE A 207 -27.28 -31.04 -13.01
CA ILE A 207 -27.29 -29.58 -12.89
C ILE A 207 -25.82 -29.17 -13.02
N TYR A 208 -25.50 -28.37 -14.04
CA TYR A 208 -24.16 -27.86 -14.29
C TYR A 208 -23.83 -26.71 -13.33
N ASP A 209 -22.58 -26.24 -13.35
CA ASP A 209 -22.16 -25.14 -12.50
C ASP A 209 -22.95 -23.86 -12.81
N PHE A 210 -23.25 -23.10 -11.77
CA PHE A 210 -23.90 -21.80 -11.92
C PHE A 210 -22.91 -20.77 -12.48
N SER A 211 -23.32 -20.04 -13.50
CA SER A 211 -22.57 -18.90 -14.01
C SER A 211 -22.66 -17.67 -13.09
N GLU A 212 -21.87 -16.64 -13.39
CA GLU A 212 -21.96 -15.33 -12.74
C GLU A 212 -23.35 -14.67 -12.86
N ALA A 213 -24.15 -15.08 -13.86
CA ALA A 213 -25.53 -14.63 -14.05
C ALA A 213 -26.54 -15.34 -13.13
N TYR A 214 -26.07 -16.28 -12.30
CA TYR A 214 -26.84 -17.14 -11.40
C TYR A 214 -27.83 -18.03 -12.15
N ILE A 215 -27.34 -18.62 -13.23
CA ILE A 215 -28.06 -19.55 -14.09
C ILE A 215 -27.19 -20.78 -14.25
N ALA A 216 -27.79 -21.96 -14.14
CA ALA A 216 -27.16 -23.22 -14.47
C ALA A 216 -27.92 -23.88 -15.62
N VAL A 217 -27.16 -24.57 -16.48
CA VAL A 217 -27.76 -25.53 -17.42
C VAL A 217 -28.29 -26.72 -16.63
N VAL A 218 -29.44 -27.23 -17.02
CA VAL A 218 -30.01 -28.46 -16.45
C VAL A 218 -30.30 -29.46 -17.55
N GLU A 219 -29.97 -30.73 -17.29
CA GLU A 219 -30.24 -31.85 -18.19
C GLU A 219 -31.23 -32.82 -17.55
N LYS A 220 -32.18 -33.29 -18.36
CA LYS A 220 -33.05 -34.42 -18.02
C LYS A 220 -33.49 -35.16 -19.28
N ALA A 221 -33.28 -36.47 -19.31
CA ALA A 221 -33.62 -37.37 -20.40
C ALA A 221 -33.09 -36.89 -21.77
N GLY A 222 -31.86 -36.36 -21.81
CA GLY A 222 -31.23 -35.83 -23.02
C GLY A 222 -31.84 -34.53 -23.55
N LYS A 223 -32.58 -33.80 -22.69
CA LYS A 223 -33.11 -32.47 -22.97
C LYS A 223 -32.51 -31.45 -22.01
N PHE A 224 -32.25 -30.25 -22.53
CA PHE A 224 -31.56 -29.19 -21.83
C PHE A 224 -32.46 -27.97 -21.62
N GLY A 225 -32.24 -27.28 -20.50
CA GLY A 225 -32.90 -26.03 -20.13
C GLY A 225 -32.04 -25.23 -19.15
N TYR A 226 -32.59 -24.20 -18.53
CA TYR A 226 -31.88 -23.34 -17.59
C TYR A 226 -32.65 -23.19 -16.27
N ILE A 227 -31.95 -23.28 -15.14
CA ILE A 227 -32.49 -23.08 -13.78
C ILE A 227 -31.75 -21.93 -13.11
N ASN A 228 -32.42 -21.20 -12.21
CA ASN A 228 -31.75 -20.25 -11.33
C ASN A 228 -31.39 -20.87 -9.97
N ASP A 229 -30.61 -20.13 -9.19
CA ASP A 229 -30.14 -20.52 -7.86
C ASP A 229 -31.25 -20.63 -6.80
N GLN A 230 -32.46 -20.15 -7.11
CA GLN A 230 -33.67 -20.32 -6.30
C GLN A 230 -34.47 -21.58 -6.67
N GLY A 231 -33.95 -22.42 -7.57
CA GLY A 231 -34.61 -23.65 -8.02
C GLY A 231 -35.74 -23.44 -9.02
N ARG A 232 -35.92 -22.22 -9.54
CA ARG A 232 -36.90 -21.92 -10.60
C ARG A 232 -36.29 -22.26 -11.94
N LEU A 233 -36.99 -23.11 -12.69
CA LEU A 233 -36.68 -23.34 -14.11
C LEU A 233 -37.00 -22.06 -14.89
N LEU A 234 -35.95 -21.40 -15.40
CA LEU A 234 -36.06 -20.20 -16.22
C LEU A 234 -36.46 -20.59 -17.64
N VAL A 235 -35.85 -21.64 -18.20
CA VAL A 235 -36.10 -22.13 -19.56
C VAL A 235 -36.41 -23.63 -19.49
N PRO A 236 -37.53 -24.09 -20.06
CA PRO A 236 -37.93 -25.49 -20.00
C PRO A 236 -36.93 -26.43 -20.69
N LEU A 237 -36.95 -27.71 -20.27
CA LEU A 237 -36.13 -28.79 -20.81
C LEU A 237 -36.64 -29.25 -22.18
N GLU A 238 -36.39 -28.47 -23.22
CA GLU A 238 -36.87 -28.76 -24.60
C GLU A 238 -35.77 -28.80 -25.66
N TYR A 239 -34.61 -28.23 -25.36
CA TYR A 239 -33.49 -28.10 -26.29
C TYR A 239 -32.66 -29.38 -26.40
N GLU A 240 -32.06 -29.59 -27.57
CA GLU A 240 -31.16 -30.74 -27.84
C GLU A 240 -29.82 -30.57 -27.15
N ASN A 241 -29.38 -29.32 -26.94
CA ASN A 241 -28.19 -28.96 -26.21
C ASN A 241 -28.33 -27.51 -25.69
N ALA A 242 -27.61 -27.18 -24.62
CA ALA A 242 -27.49 -25.82 -24.09
C ALA A 242 -26.07 -25.60 -23.54
N PHE A 243 -25.56 -24.39 -23.69
CA PHE A 243 -24.25 -23.98 -23.17
C PHE A 243 -24.42 -23.04 -21.97
N ASP A 244 -23.35 -22.74 -21.26
CA ASP A 244 -23.42 -21.88 -20.07
C ASP A 244 -24.08 -20.53 -20.38
N GLY A 245 -25.05 -20.15 -19.54
CA GLY A 245 -25.73 -18.86 -19.67
C GLY A 245 -24.93 -17.75 -19.01
N TYR A 246 -24.92 -16.55 -19.57
CA TYR A 246 -24.14 -15.42 -19.05
C TYR A 246 -24.87 -14.08 -19.32
N LEU A 247 -24.27 -12.98 -18.89
CA LEU A 247 -24.81 -11.63 -19.08
C LEU A 247 -24.17 -10.93 -20.27
N VAL A 248 -25.01 -10.31 -21.10
CA VAL A 248 -24.61 -9.38 -22.17
C VAL A 248 -25.52 -8.17 -22.08
N ASP A 249 -24.96 -6.97 -21.87
CA ASP A 249 -25.73 -5.73 -21.70
C ASP A 249 -26.94 -5.90 -20.77
N GLN A 250 -26.71 -6.48 -19.58
CA GLN A 250 -27.73 -6.77 -18.56
C GLN A 250 -28.82 -7.80 -18.97
N THR A 251 -28.70 -8.40 -20.16
CA THR A 251 -29.57 -9.45 -20.67
C THR A 251 -28.95 -10.82 -20.40
N LYS A 252 -29.71 -11.72 -19.76
CA LYS A 252 -29.32 -13.12 -19.58
C LYS A 252 -29.46 -13.84 -20.91
N VAL A 253 -28.37 -14.34 -21.45
CA VAL A 253 -28.33 -15.03 -22.74
C VAL A 253 -27.74 -16.42 -22.60
N GLY A 254 -28.12 -17.34 -23.47
CA GLY A 254 -27.58 -18.69 -23.51
C GLY A 254 -27.66 -19.26 -24.92
N VAL A 255 -26.60 -19.96 -25.33
CA VAL A 255 -26.56 -20.63 -26.64
C VAL A 255 -27.30 -21.96 -26.50
N VAL A 256 -28.20 -22.26 -27.44
CA VAL A 256 -29.02 -23.48 -27.43
C VAL A 256 -29.12 -24.10 -28.82
N CYS A 257 -29.31 -25.43 -28.87
CA CYS A 257 -29.48 -26.18 -30.10
C CYS A 257 -30.93 -26.65 -30.31
N VAL A 258 -31.46 -26.41 -31.51
CA VAL A 258 -32.80 -26.80 -31.98
C VAL A 258 -32.67 -27.42 -33.37
N ASN A 259 -33.10 -28.68 -33.56
CA ASN A 259 -33.05 -29.39 -34.83
C ASN A 259 -31.65 -29.40 -35.50
N GLY A 260 -30.59 -29.57 -34.70
CA GLY A 260 -29.21 -29.54 -35.18
C GLY A 260 -28.69 -28.16 -35.61
N LYS A 261 -29.41 -27.07 -35.29
CA LYS A 261 -29.00 -25.68 -35.50
C LYS A 261 -28.86 -24.95 -34.18
N THR A 262 -27.98 -23.97 -34.14
CA THR A 262 -27.57 -23.24 -32.94
C THR A 262 -28.06 -21.80 -33.00
N GLY A 263 -28.57 -21.29 -31.87
CA GLY A 263 -29.05 -19.91 -31.72
C GLY A 263 -28.75 -19.35 -30.32
N LEU A 264 -28.89 -18.04 -30.16
CA LEU A 264 -28.75 -17.33 -28.88
C LEU A 264 -30.12 -16.96 -28.34
N LEU A 265 -30.49 -17.55 -27.19
CA LEU A 265 -31.74 -17.33 -26.50
C LEU A 265 -31.57 -16.25 -25.43
N HIS A 266 -32.50 -15.31 -25.34
CA HIS A 266 -32.65 -14.45 -24.17
C HIS A 266 -33.41 -15.24 -23.10
N ILE A 267 -32.71 -15.65 -22.04
CA ILE A 267 -33.17 -16.64 -21.05
C ILE A 267 -34.40 -16.17 -20.28
N ASP A 268 -34.52 -14.87 -19.99
CA ASP A 268 -35.64 -14.33 -19.22
C ASP A 268 -36.91 -14.15 -20.06
N THR A 269 -36.78 -13.78 -21.34
CA THR A 269 -37.91 -13.45 -22.22
C THR A 269 -38.30 -14.59 -23.16
N HIS A 270 -37.44 -15.60 -23.30
CA HIS A 270 -37.52 -16.72 -24.26
C HIS A 270 -37.56 -16.25 -25.71
N GLN A 271 -37.11 -15.03 -25.97
CA GLN A 271 -36.99 -14.48 -27.32
C GLN A 271 -35.62 -14.82 -27.91
N TRP A 272 -35.57 -14.98 -29.22
CA TRP A 272 -34.32 -15.16 -29.94
C TRP A 272 -33.60 -13.82 -30.05
N GLY A 273 -32.39 -13.75 -29.49
CA GLY A 273 -31.42 -12.74 -29.88
C GLY A 273 -30.85 -13.08 -31.24
N ILE A 274 -30.32 -14.31 -31.37
CA ILE A 274 -29.88 -14.88 -32.65
C ILE A 274 -30.74 -16.12 -32.93
N PRO A 275 -31.54 -16.15 -34.02
CA PRO A 275 -32.37 -17.32 -34.36
C PRO A 275 -31.54 -18.60 -34.56
N PRO A 276 -32.08 -19.79 -34.25
CA PRO A 276 -31.37 -21.06 -34.36
C PRO A 276 -31.33 -21.56 -35.82
N GLU A 277 -30.61 -20.83 -36.67
CA GLU A 277 -30.45 -21.11 -38.10
C GLU A 277 -28.99 -21.44 -38.48
N TYR A 278 -28.07 -21.28 -37.52
CA TYR A 278 -26.63 -21.37 -37.72
C TYR A 278 -26.08 -22.75 -37.37
N GLU A 279 -24.98 -23.13 -38.01
CA GLU A 279 -24.22 -24.34 -37.66
C GLU A 279 -23.55 -24.16 -36.29
N GLU A 280 -23.08 -22.94 -36.00
CA GLU A 280 -22.36 -22.56 -34.79
C GLU A 280 -22.68 -21.11 -34.42
N VAL A 281 -22.77 -20.83 -33.11
CA VAL A 281 -22.87 -19.49 -32.53
C VAL A 281 -21.88 -19.42 -31.37
N GLU A 282 -20.85 -18.60 -31.51
CA GLU A 282 -19.77 -18.47 -30.53
C GLU A 282 -19.62 -17.00 -30.12
N GLN A 283 -19.54 -16.74 -28.81
CA GLN A 283 -19.29 -15.39 -28.31
C GLN A 283 -17.84 -14.99 -28.61
N LEU A 284 -17.65 -13.86 -29.27
CA LEU A 284 -16.34 -13.29 -29.51
C LEU A 284 -15.89 -12.43 -28.32
N TYR A 285 -16.69 -11.43 -27.95
CA TYR A 285 -16.47 -10.55 -26.79
C TYR A 285 -17.69 -9.68 -26.53
N GLY A 286 -18.08 -9.54 -25.27
CA GLY A 286 -19.23 -8.72 -24.87
C GLY A 286 -20.48 -9.06 -25.71
N PRO A 287 -21.08 -8.10 -26.43
CA PRO A 287 -22.27 -8.31 -27.24
C PRO A 287 -22.03 -8.92 -28.62
N TYR A 288 -20.81 -9.34 -28.97
CA TYR A 288 -20.44 -9.72 -30.34
C TYR A 288 -20.27 -11.22 -30.53
N TYR A 289 -20.81 -11.75 -31.63
CA TYR A 289 -20.91 -13.18 -31.90
C TYR A 289 -20.43 -13.54 -33.30
N ASN A 290 -19.56 -14.55 -33.39
CA ASN A 290 -19.32 -15.27 -34.63
C ASN A 290 -20.47 -16.27 -34.85
N VAL A 291 -21.03 -16.28 -36.05
CA VAL A 291 -22.00 -17.29 -36.45
C VAL A 291 -21.57 -17.95 -37.77
N LEU A 292 -21.67 -19.27 -37.83
CA LEU A 292 -21.29 -20.07 -39.01
C LEU A 292 -22.53 -20.43 -39.83
N GLN A 293 -22.54 -20.05 -41.10
CA GLN A 293 -23.60 -20.37 -42.05
C GLN A 293 -22.99 -20.73 -43.40
N ASP A 294 -23.35 -21.90 -43.94
CA ASP A 294 -22.87 -22.38 -45.25
C ASP A 294 -21.33 -22.37 -45.39
N GLY A 295 -20.63 -22.69 -44.30
CA GLY A 295 -19.17 -22.69 -44.23
C GLY A 295 -18.51 -21.30 -44.27
N GLN A 296 -19.26 -20.22 -44.02
CA GLN A 296 -18.75 -18.86 -43.88
C GLN A 296 -19.15 -18.26 -42.53
N TYR A 297 -18.23 -17.49 -41.94
CA TYR A 297 -18.45 -16.75 -40.70
C TYR A 297 -19.07 -15.39 -40.97
N HIS A 298 -20.05 -15.04 -40.16
CA HIS A 298 -20.66 -13.71 -40.07
C HIS A 298 -20.44 -13.16 -38.65
N LEU A 299 -20.38 -11.83 -38.53
CA LEU A 299 -20.31 -11.15 -37.24
C LEU A 299 -21.63 -10.44 -36.95
N LEU A 300 -22.31 -10.88 -35.89
CA LEU A 300 -23.57 -10.33 -35.40
C LEU A 300 -23.37 -9.72 -34.01
N ASP A 301 -24.26 -8.82 -33.60
CA ASP A 301 -24.48 -8.55 -32.19
C ASP A 301 -25.47 -9.55 -31.57
N TYR A 302 -25.62 -9.51 -30.25
CA TYR A 302 -26.52 -10.39 -29.49
C TYR A 302 -28.00 -10.25 -29.86
N THR A 303 -28.38 -9.18 -30.57
CA THR A 303 -29.74 -8.98 -31.10
C THR A 303 -29.93 -9.56 -32.50
N GLY A 304 -28.90 -10.19 -33.05
CA GLY A 304 -28.90 -10.76 -34.40
C GLY A 304 -28.65 -9.73 -35.50
N LYS A 305 -28.35 -8.48 -35.15
CA LYS A 305 -28.02 -7.45 -36.14
C LYS A 305 -26.62 -7.70 -36.69
N ARG A 306 -26.52 -7.73 -38.01
CA ARG A 306 -25.24 -7.86 -38.71
C ARG A 306 -24.40 -6.60 -38.53
N LEU A 307 -23.17 -6.77 -38.06
CA LEU A 307 -22.21 -5.68 -37.88
C LEU A 307 -21.34 -5.48 -39.12
N ILE A 308 -20.85 -6.57 -39.70
CA ILE A 308 -20.01 -6.56 -40.91
C ILE A 308 -20.79 -7.23 -42.05
N GLU A 309 -20.97 -6.51 -43.15
CA GLU A 309 -21.69 -7.02 -44.32
C GLU A 309 -20.93 -8.12 -45.07
N GLU A 310 -19.59 -8.05 -45.07
CA GLU A 310 -18.74 -9.07 -45.68
C GLU A 310 -18.67 -10.35 -44.84
N VAL A 311 -18.76 -11.51 -45.51
CA VAL A 311 -18.54 -12.81 -44.88
C VAL A 311 -17.06 -13.21 -44.91
N SER A 312 -16.67 -14.14 -44.04
CA SER A 312 -15.27 -14.58 -43.93
C SER A 312 -15.15 -16.11 -43.93
N ALA A 313 -14.09 -16.63 -44.56
CA ALA A 313 -13.75 -18.05 -44.49
C ALA A 313 -13.14 -18.48 -43.13
N THR A 314 -12.76 -17.52 -42.30
CA THR A 314 -12.27 -17.74 -40.93
C THR A 314 -13.10 -16.91 -39.95
N ALA A 315 -13.23 -17.36 -38.69
CA ALA A 315 -13.86 -16.58 -37.64
C ALA A 315 -13.26 -15.17 -37.54
N PHE A 316 -14.09 -14.19 -37.18
CA PHE A 316 -13.64 -12.86 -36.83
C PHE A 316 -12.97 -12.91 -35.45
N GLU A 317 -11.87 -12.17 -35.31
CA GLU A 317 -11.08 -12.06 -34.09
C GLU A 317 -10.96 -10.58 -33.67
N LEU A 318 -10.51 -10.36 -32.44
CA LEU A 318 -10.31 -9.03 -31.86
C LEU A 318 -8.84 -8.61 -31.87
N ASP A 319 -8.59 -7.33 -32.16
CA ASP A 319 -7.30 -6.67 -31.98
C ASP A 319 -7.46 -5.46 -31.05
N TYR A 320 -6.63 -5.33 -30.01
CA TYR A 320 -6.75 -4.30 -28.97
C TYR A 320 -5.94 -3.03 -29.32
N PRO A 321 -6.45 -1.80 -29.14
CA PRO A 321 -7.80 -1.41 -28.69
C PRO A 321 -8.89 -1.84 -29.69
N ILE A 322 -10.09 -2.17 -29.19
CA ILE A 322 -11.11 -3.03 -29.83
C ILE A 322 -11.34 -2.69 -31.32
N LYS A 323 -10.85 -3.59 -32.20
CA LYS A 323 -11.12 -3.67 -33.64
C LYS A 323 -11.44 -5.11 -33.99
N PHE A 324 -12.31 -5.34 -34.97
CA PHE A 324 -12.52 -6.68 -35.52
C PHE A 324 -11.58 -6.93 -36.69
N PHE A 325 -11.14 -8.17 -36.86
CA PHE A 325 -10.47 -8.57 -38.08
C PHE A 325 -10.78 -9.99 -38.52
N ALA A 326 -10.64 -10.23 -39.82
CA ALA A 326 -10.65 -11.56 -40.41
C ALA A 326 -9.31 -11.86 -41.10
N LYS A 327 -8.76 -13.05 -40.86
CA LYS A 327 -7.52 -13.52 -41.51
C LYS A 327 -7.78 -13.79 -42.99
N GLN A 328 -6.89 -13.30 -43.86
CA GLN A 328 -7.00 -13.60 -45.29
C GLN A 328 -6.21 -14.89 -45.60
N PRO A 329 -6.86 -15.95 -46.12
CA PRO A 329 -6.18 -17.19 -46.46
C PRO A 329 -4.97 -16.95 -47.36
N GLN A 330 -3.86 -17.65 -47.08
CA GLN A 330 -2.62 -17.61 -47.88
C GLN A 330 -1.92 -16.23 -47.93
N THR A 331 -2.29 -15.28 -47.07
CA THR A 331 -1.58 -14.00 -46.94
C THR A 331 -1.25 -13.68 -45.48
N ALA A 332 -0.32 -12.76 -45.26
CA ALA A 332 -0.04 -12.23 -43.92
C ALA A 332 -0.97 -11.06 -43.54
N LYS A 333 -1.98 -10.74 -44.37
CA LYS A 333 -2.88 -9.61 -44.16
C LYS A 333 -4.15 -10.05 -43.44
N ARG A 334 -4.73 -9.10 -42.71
CA ARG A 334 -6.01 -9.17 -42.01
C ARG A 334 -6.88 -8.05 -42.53
N LYS A 335 -8.15 -8.32 -42.80
CA LYS A 335 -9.14 -7.28 -43.07
C LYS A 335 -9.60 -6.71 -41.74
N TYR A 336 -9.39 -5.42 -41.50
CA TYR A 336 -9.76 -4.75 -40.25
C TYR A 336 -11.06 -3.97 -40.39
N TYR A 337 -11.84 -3.96 -39.32
CA TYR A 337 -13.09 -3.24 -39.21
C TYR A 337 -13.18 -2.54 -37.84
N THR A 338 -13.87 -1.40 -37.80
CA THR A 338 -14.25 -0.78 -36.52
C THR A 338 -15.29 -1.63 -35.80
N VAL A 339 -15.57 -1.32 -34.53
CA VAL A 339 -16.66 -1.97 -33.76
C VAL A 339 -18.05 -1.76 -34.37
N THR A 340 -18.23 -0.73 -35.20
CA THR A 340 -19.47 -0.49 -35.95
C THR A 340 -19.48 -1.18 -37.31
N GLY A 341 -18.45 -1.97 -37.63
CA GLY A 341 -18.32 -2.72 -38.88
C GLY A 341 -17.75 -1.93 -40.07
N GLN A 342 -17.22 -0.72 -39.86
CA GLN A 342 -16.62 0.07 -40.95
C GLN A 342 -15.30 -0.55 -41.38
N TYR A 343 -15.16 -0.87 -42.67
CA TYR A 343 -13.93 -1.42 -43.22
C TYR A 343 -12.80 -0.38 -43.21
N LEU A 344 -11.68 -0.73 -42.59
CA LEU A 344 -10.49 0.12 -42.47
C LEU A 344 -9.40 -0.22 -43.48
N GLY A 345 -9.42 -1.43 -44.04
CA GLY A 345 -8.43 -1.90 -45.00
C GLY A 345 -7.81 -3.24 -44.64
N ALA A 346 -6.89 -3.71 -45.50
CA ALA A 346 -6.19 -4.99 -45.34
C ALA A 346 -4.70 -4.79 -45.01
N TYR A 347 -4.33 -5.04 -43.76
CA TYR A 347 -2.99 -4.77 -43.23
C TYR A 347 -2.39 -6.00 -42.53
N PRO A 348 -1.06 -6.10 -42.41
CA PRO A 348 -0.44 -7.05 -41.49
C PRO A 348 -0.83 -6.78 -40.03
N GLU A 349 -0.59 -7.76 -39.16
CA GLU A 349 -0.68 -7.61 -37.71
C GLU A 349 0.21 -6.46 -37.18
N GLY A 350 -0.28 -5.72 -36.20
CA GLY A 350 0.48 -4.68 -35.49
C GLY A 350 0.78 -3.42 -36.31
N VAL A 351 0.21 -3.30 -37.51
CA VAL A 351 0.45 -2.14 -38.41
C VAL A 351 -0.49 -0.97 -38.13
N LEU A 352 -1.71 -1.24 -37.67
CA LEU A 352 -2.74 -0.23 -37.46
C LEU A 352 -2.81 0.15 -35.97
N GLU A 353 -2.44 1.38 -35.65
CA GLU A 353 -2.53 1.95 -34.30
C GLU A 353 -3.61 3.05 -34.27
N GLU A 354 -4.38 3.12 -33.19
CA GLU A 354 -5.44 4.11 -33.06
C GLU A 354 -4.87 5.51 -32.76
N LEU A 355 -5.46 6.52 -33.39
CA LEU A 355 -5.23 7.94 -33.17
C LEU A 355 -6.53 8.57 -32.62
N PRO A 356 -6.46 9.79 -32.07
CA PRO A 356 -7.63 10.46 -31.51
C PRO A 356 -8.85 10.49 -32.42
N LEU A 357 -10.05 10.34 -31.84
CA LEU A 357 -11.34 10.42 -32.53
C LEU A 357 -11.51 9.40 -33.67
N GLY A 358 -10.98 8.18 -33.48
CA GLY A 358 -11.16 7.07 -34.41
C GLY A 358 -10.33 7.15 -35.69
N TYR A 359 -9.32 8.02 -35.72
CA TYR A 359 -8.31 8.01 -36.79
C TYR A 359 -7.37 6.82 -36.57
N TYR A 360 -6.64 6.40 -37.61
CA TYR A 360 -5.66 5.33 -37.46
C TYR A 360 -4.34 5.64 -38.14
N TRP A 361 -3.26 5.38 -37.41
CA TRP A 361 -1.88 5.41 -37.88
C TRP A 361 -1.53 4.06 -38.50
N ILE A 362 -1.16 4.09 -39.78
CA ILE A 362 -0.56 2.96 -40.48
C ILE A 362 0.95 3.05 -40.36
N LYS A 363 1.53 2.15 -39.57
CA LYS A 363 2.99 2.03 -39.37
C LYS A 363 3.71 1.53 -40.62
N PRO A 364 5.01 1.84 -40.78
CA PRO A 364 5.80 1.33 -41.88
C PRO A 364 5.88 -0.19 -41.78
N ASN A 365 5.71 -0.85 -42.91
CA ASN A 365 5.65 -2.30 -43.02
C ASN A 365 6.27 -2.76 -44.34
N LYS A 366 6.20 -4.07 -44.63
CA LYS A 366 6.80 -4.63 -45.84
C LYS A 366 6.18 -4.11 -47.14
N TYR A 367 4.94 -3.62 -47.11
CA TYR A 367 4.21 -3.10 -48.26
C TYR A 367 4.25 -1.57 -48.36
N GLN A 368 4.44 -0.86 -47.24
CA GLN A 368 4.45 0.60 -47.16
C GLN A 368 5.65 1.08 -46.32
N LYS A 369 6.57 1.84 -46.90
CA LYS A 369 7.83 2.25 -46.23
C LYS A 369 7.72 3.49 -45.34
N LYS A 370 6.65 4.29 -45.49
CA LYS A 370 6.40 5.52 -44.72
C LYS A 370 5.14 5.36 -43.89
N ASN A 371 4.95 6.25 -42.92
CA ASN A 371 3.72 6.30 -42.14
C ASN A 371 2.60 6.93 -42.99
N SER A 372 1.36 6.51 -42.77
CA SER A 372 0.17 7.19 -43.28
C SER A 372 -0.92 7.23 -42.21
N VAL A 373 -1.92 8.07 -42.41
CA VAL A 373 -3.08 8.18 -41.53
C VAL A 373 -4.35 7.98 -42.34
N ILE A 374 -5.25 7.14 -41.83
CA ILE A 374 -6.62 7.01 -42.32
C ILE A 374 -7.60 7.65 -41.35
N ASN A 375 -8.70 8.16 -41.88
CA ASN A 375 -9.82 8.70 -41.10
C ASN A 375 -10.73 7.56 -40.59
N PRO A 376 -11.75 7.86 -39.75
CA PRO A 376 -12.66 6.84 -39.20
C PRO A 376 -13.45 6.04 -40.24
N ILE A 377 -13.54 6.50 -41.48
CA ILE A 377 -14.21 5.80 -42.58
C ILE A 377 -13.25 4.99 -43.47
N GLY A 378 -11.96 4.92 -43.11
CA GLY A 378 -10.95 4.12 -43.79
C GLY A 378 -10.25 4.82 -44.96
N GLU A 379 -10.50 6.11 -45.19
CA GLU A 379 -9.84 6.87 -46.26
C GLU A 379 -8.49 7.40 -45.82
N THR A 380 -7.47 7.27 -46.68
CA THR A 380 -6.14 7.80 -46.41
C THR A 380 -6.13 9.32 -46.57
N ILE A 381 -5.86 10.04 -45.48
CA ILE A 381 -5.84 11.52 -45.44
C ILE A 381 -4.44 12.13 -45.38
N LEU A 382 -3.44 11.38 -44.90
CA LEU A 382 -2.04 11.82 -44.86
C LEU A 382 -1.12 10.67 -45.30
N THR A 383 -0.13 10.98 -46.14
CA THR A 383 0.87 10.02 -46.64
C THR A 383 2.29 10.53 -46.43
N ASP A 384 3.26 9.66 -46.69
CA ASP A 384 4.69 10.00 -46.71
C ASP A 384 5.22 10.61 -45.41
N ILE A 385 4.57 10.29 -44.29
CA ILE A 385 4.93 10.80 -42.97
C ILE A 385 6.24 10.12 -42.51
N ASP A 386 7.22 10.95 -42.17
CA ASP A 386 8.53 10.54 -41.65
C ASP A 386 8.41 10.04 -40.20
N GLN A 387 7.65 10.75 -39.37
CA GLN A 387 7.47 10.47 -37.96
C GLN A 387 6.08 10.93 -37.51
N LEU A 388 5.43 10.15 -36.66
CA LEU A 388 4.19 10.53 -35.99
C LEU A 388 4.43 10.56 -34.47
N MET A 389 3.77 11.48 -33.77
CA MET A 389 3.84 11.64 -32.33
C MET A 389 2.41 11.70 -31.79
N LEU A 390 2.06 10.66 -31.03
CA LEU A 390 0.78 10.45 -30.41
C LEU A 390 0.87 10.80 -28.91
N PHE A 391 -0.14 11.49 -28.41
CA PHE A 391 -0.34 11.77 -27.00
C PHE A 391 -1.71 11.23 -26.58
N PRO A 392 -1.79 10.39 -25.53
CA PRO A 392 -3.06 9.88 -25.02
C PRO A 392 -4.03 11.03 -24.67
N ALA A 393 -5.33 10.83 -24.88
CA ALA A 393 -6.41 11.76 -24.56
C ALA A 393 -6.39 13.13 -25.28
N TYR A 394 -5.47 13.36 -26.23
CA TYR A 394 -5.51 14.55 -27.08
C TYR A 394 -6.57 14.36 -28.17
N ALA A 395 -7.17 15.45 -28.66
CA ALA A 395 -8.00 15.47 -29.87
C ALA A 395 -7.19 15.83 -31.14
N SER A 396 -5.87 15.88 -31.02
CA SER A 396 -4.94 16.28 -32.07
C SER A 396 -3.67 15.42 -32.04
N PHE A 397 -2.93 15.40 -33.15
CA PHE A 397 -1.63 14.71 -33.21
C PHE A 397 -0.58 15.51 -33.98
N ALA A 398 0.67 15.22 -33.66
CA ALA A 398 1.83 15.82 -34.29
C ALA A 398 2.43 14.85 -35.31
N TYR A 399 2.85 15.37 -36.45
CA TYR A 399 3.50 14.54 -37.47
C TYR A 399 4.58 15.32 -38.22
N LYS A 400 5.55 14.60 -38.77
CA LYS A 400 6.68 15.14 -39.50
C LYS A 400 6.65 14.66 -40.93
N VAL A 401 6.70 15.58 -41.87
CA VAL A 401 6.74 15.31 -43.31
C VAL A 401 7.74 16.25 -43.96
N GLU A 402 8.58 15.74 -44.86
CA GLU A 402 9.66 16.51 -45.49
C GLU A 402 10.56 17.23 -44.48
N LYS A 403 10.86 16.55 -43.37
CA LYS A 403 11.62 17.09 -42.22
C LYS A 403 10.96 18.25 -41.46
N GLN A 404 9.73 18.66 -41.78
CA GLN A 404 8.99 19.71 -41.09
C GLN A 404 7.89 19.12 -40.20
N TRP A 405 7.80 19.60 -38.97
CA TRP A 405 6.72 19.22 -38.06
C TRP A 405 5.43 19.98 -38.40
N LYS A 406 4.31 19.30 -38.24
CA LYS A 406 2.95 19.79 -38.44
C LYS A 406 2.07 19.28 -37.30
N LEU A 407 0.99 20.00 -37.04
CA LEU A 407 -0.06 19.58 -36.11
C LEU A 407 -1.36 19.40 -36.90
N PHE A 408 -2.05 18.29 -36.63
CA PHE A 408 -3.35 17.97 -37.21
C PHE A 408 -4.39 17.93 -36.10
N ASP A 409 -5.48 18.68 -36.28
CA ASP A 409 -6.64 18.66 -35.40
C ASP A 409 -7.66 17.65 -35.95
N CYS A 410 -7.94 16.58 -35.19
CA CYS A 410 -8.86 15.54 -35.64
C CYS A 410 -10.32 16.00 -35.64
N LYS A 411 -10.68 16.95 -34.77
CA LYS A 411 -12.05 17.48 -34.67
C LYS A 411 -12.36 18.40 -35.85
N GLU A 412 -11.42 19.29 -36.17
CA GLU A 412 -11.53 20.25 -37.28
C GLU A 412 -11.08 19.66 -38.63
N GLN A 413 -10.50 18.45 -38.62
CA GLN A 413 -10.02 17.70 -39.78
C GLN A 413 -9.03 18.50 -40.66
N LYS A 414 -8.16 19.30 -40.04
CA LYS A 414 -7.25 20.20 -40.75
C LYS A 414 -5.91 20.37 -40.05
N ASN A 415 -4.90 20.78 -40.82
CA ASN A 415 -3.63 21.23 -40.26
C ASN A 415 -3.79 22.59 -39.57
N ILE A 416 -3.20 22.71 -38.38
CA ILE A 416 -3.15 23.94 -37.59
C ILE A 416 -1.73 24.50 -37.57
N LEU A 417 -1.59 25.78 -37.19
CA LEU A 417 -0.31 26.51 -37.21
C LEU A 417 0.39 26.50 -38.60
N THR A 418 -0.39 26.51 -39.69
CA THR A 418 0.15 26.41 -41.07
C THR A 418 1.07 27.56 -41.48
N HIS A 419 1.03 28.68 -40.76
CA HIS A 419 1.87 29.87 -40.95
C HIS A 419 3.09 29.91 -40.02
N VAL A 420 3.28 28.90 -39.17
CA VAL A 420 4.41 28.80 -38.24
C VAL A 420 5.32 27.64 -38.66
N VAL A 421 6.62 27.92 -38.79
CA VAL A 421 7.62 26.87 -39.02
C VAL A 421 7.95 26.18 -37.69
N ILE A 422 7.50 24.94 -37.54
CA ILE A 422 7.75 24.14 -36.33
C ILE A 422 9.07 23.39 -36.49
N ALA A 423 10.11 23.83 -35.77
CA ALA A 423 11.41 23.19 -35.78
C ALA A 423 11.38 21.86 -35.01
N LYS A 424 10.70 21.82 -33.87
CA LYS A 424 10.57 20.62 -33.03
C LYS A 424 9.31 20.67 -32.16
N ILE A 425 8.70 19.50 -31.97
CA ILE A 425 7.68 19.26 -30.95
C ILE A 425 8.33 18.45 -29.84
N HIS A 426 8.16 18.90 -28.60
CA HIS A 426 8.74 18.26 -27.41
C HIS A 426 7.70 17.36 -26.76
N ALA A 427 7.93 16.05 -26.79
CA ALA A 427 7.23 15.11 -25.94
C ALA A 427 7.79 15.24 -24.52
N ASN A 428 7.06 15.93 -23.65
CA ASN A 428 7.39 16.08 -22.23
C ASN A 428 6.21 15.61 -21.39
N TYR A 429 6.46 15.42 -20.08
CA TYR A 429 5.49 14.90 -19.13
C TYR A 429 4.21 15.76 -19.01
N LEU A 430 4.24 16.99 -19.53
CA LEU A 430 3.08 17.88 -19.65
C LEU A 430 1.88 17.18 -20.27
N CYS A 431 2.09 16.31 -21.25
CA CYS A 431 1.01 15.64 -21.97
C CYS A 431 0.14 14.76 -21.09
N ASN A 432 0.62 14.37 -19.91
CA ASN A 432 -0.14 13.59 -18.95
C ASN A 432 -1.09 14.45 -18.08
N TYR A 433 -0.89 15.76 -18.06
CA TYR A 433 -1.62 16.69 -17.19
C TYR A 433 -2.40 17.75 -17.96
N MET A 434 -1.95 18.09 -19.17
CA MET A 434 -2.57 19.12 -20.01
C MET A 434 -2.85 18.56 -21.40
N HIS A 435 -4.05 18.04 -21.59
CA HIS A 435 -4.50 17.55 -22.89
C HIS A 435 -4.42 18.65 -23.95
N ASP A 436 -4.10 18.27 -25.19
CA ASP A 436 -4.07 19.17 -26.35
C ASP A 436 -3.06 20.34 -26.28
N ALA A 437 -2.12 20.31 -25.32
CA ALA A 437 -1.05 21.29 -25.24
C ALA A 437 0.29 20.75 -25.72
N TYR A 438 0.97 21.52 -26.58
CA TYR A 438 2.24 21.15 -27.17
C TYR A 438 3.31 22.18 -26.82
N VAL A 439 4.45 21.72 -26.31
CA VAL A 439 5.66 22.54 -26.24
C VAL A 439 6.34 22.51 -27.61
N ILE A 440 6.35 23.67 -28.25
CA ILE A 440 6.76 23.86 -29.64
C ILE A 440 8.01 24.73 -29.68
N GLN A 441 9.06 24.24 -30.33
CA GLN A 441 10.23 25.03 -30.69
C GLN A 441 10.04 25.60 -32.10
N THR A 442 10.12 26.92 -32.21
CA THR A 442 10.07 27.67 -33.48
C THR A 442 11.40 28.40 -33.71
N GLU A 443 11.56 29.07 -34.85
CA GLU A 443 12.69 29.98 -35.08
C GLU A 443 12.76 31.13 -34.06
N LYS A 444 11.61 31.50 -33.49
CA LYS A 444 11.51 32.54 -32.48
C LYS A 444 11.84 32.04 -31.08
N GLY A 445 11.94 30.73 -30.82
CA GLY A 445 12.16 30.16 -29.49
C GLY A 445 11.06 29.17 -29.08
N TYR A 446 11.01 28.82 -27.79
CA TYR A 446 10.03 27.89 -27.24
C TYR A 446 8.71 28.60 -26.92
N GLY A 447 7.59 27.96 -27.28
CA GLY A 447 6.24 28.35 -26.90
C GLY A 447 5.40 27.15 -26.50
N LEU A 448 4.23 27.42 -25.92
CA LEU A 448 3.23 26.44 -25.52
C LEU A 448 1.92 26.74 -26.24
N TYR A 449 1.50 25.84 -27.13
CA TYR A 449 0.29 26.01 -27.93
C TYR A 449 -0.78 25.01 -27.50
N HIS A 450 -2.00 25.48 -27.28
CA HIS A 450 -3.14 24.64 -26.90
C HIS A 450 -4.11 24.53 -28.08
N THR A 451 -4.19 23.33 -28.66
CA THR A 451 -4.88 23.08 -29.95
C THR A 451 -6.39 23.23 -29.81
N ALA A 452 -6.98 22.68 -28.75
CA ALA A 452 -8.42 22.76 -28.49
C ALA A 452 -8.95 24.20 -28.39
N SER A 453 -8.17 25.14 -27.84
CA SER A 453 -8.53 26.57 -27.80
C SER A 453 -7.89 27.40 -28.91
N SER A 454 -7.11 26.78 -29.81
CA SER A 454 -6.42 27.42 -30.93
C SER A 454 -5.64 28.70 -30.55
N ARG A 455 -4.88 28.66 -29.45
CA ARG A 455 -4.10 29.82 -28.98
C ARG A 455 -2.76 29.42 -28.37
N TRP A 456 -1.79 30.33 -28.42
CA TRP A 456 -0.57 30.22 -27.61
C TRP A 456 -0.90 30.58 -26.16
N LEU A 457 -0.61 29.67 -25.25
CA LEU A 457 -0.60 29.93 -23.80
C LEU A 457 0.69 30.63 -23.39
N ILE A 458 1.79 30.27 -24.05
CA ILE A 458 3.09 30.95 -23.96
C ILE A 458 3.55 31.18 -25.40
N GLU A 459 3.64 32.45 -25.80
CA GLU A 459 4.10 32.82 -27.14
C GLU A 459 5.59 32.46 -27.35
N PRO A 460 6.01 31.97 -28.54
CA PRO A 460 7.41 31.74 -28.84
C PRO A 460 8.22 33.04 -28.84
N GLN A 461 9.25 33.12 -27.99
CA GLN A 461 10.11 34.29 -27.85
C GLN A 461 11.59 33.92 -27.77
N GLN A 462 12.48 34.80 -28.25
CA GLN A 462 13.91 34.47 -28.42
C GLN A 462 14.61 34.24 -27.07
N ASP A 463 14.02 34.77 -26.01
CA ASP A 463 14.48 34.57 -24.65
C ASP A 463 13.92 33.31 -23.99
N ASN A 464 12.87 32.67 -24.54
CA ASN A 464 12.35 31.40 -24.04
C ASN A 464 13.24 30.25 -24.52
N LEU A 465 14.14 29.80 -23.64
CA LEU A 465 15.12 28.76 -23.95
C LEU A 465 14.57 27.35 -23.75
N LYS A 466 13.60 27.19 -22.83
CA LYS A 466 13.00 25.90 -22.50
C LYS A 466 11.68 26.08 -21.76
N ILE A 467 10.74 25.16 -21.97
CA ILE A 467 9.50 25.06 -21.19
C ILE A 467 9.40 23.63 -20.65
N GLU A 468 9.25 23.49 -19.34
CA GLU A 468 9.24 22.20 -18.65
C GLU A 468 8.08 22.11 -17.67
N HIS A 469 7.61 20.88 -17.47
CA HIS A 469 6.66 20.58 -16.42
C HIS A 469 7.34 20.67 -15.05
N VAL A 470 6.64 21.24 -14.07
CA VAL A 470 7.07 21.30 -12.68
C VAL A 470 6.14 20.47 -11.81
N ASN A 471 4.85 20.82 -11.78
CA ASN A 471 3.80 20.04 -11.14
C ASN A 471 2.49 20.16 -11.95
N GLN A 472 1.42 19.55 -11.46
CA GLN A 472 0.12 19.48 -12.16
C GLN A 472 -0.42 20.85 -12.63
N LEU A 473 -0.06 21.94 -11.95
CA LEU A 473 -0.61 23.28 -12.21
C LEU A 473 0.41 24.25 -12.81
N LEU A 474 1.72 23.97 -12.68
CA LEU A 474 2.79 24.93 -12.95
C LEU A 474 3.79 24.41 -13.97
N LEU A 475 4.19 25.29 -14.89
CA LEU A 475 5.25 25.03 -15.88
C LEU A 475 6.39 26.02 -15.72
N GLN A 476 7.63 25.54 -15.75
CA GLN A 476 8.79 26.39 -15.74
C GLN A 476 9.12 26.87 -17.15
N VAL A 477 9.27 28.18 -17.31
CA VAL A 477 9.82 28.83 -18.49
C VAL A 477 11.22 29.31 -18.17
N THR A 478 12.22 28.64 -18.74
CA THR A 478 13.63 29.04 -18.57
C THR A 478 13.98 30.10 -19.59
N GLN A 479 14.46 31.24 -19.10
CA GLN A 479 14.88 32.38 -19.91
C GLN A 479 16.37 32.68 -19.69
N LYS A 480 16.99 33.51 -20.56
CA LYS A 480 18.41 33.86 -20.45
C LYS A 480 18.78 34.52 -19.11
N GLN A 481 17.86 35.27 -18.52
CA GLN A 481 18.10 36.07 -17.30
C GLN A 481 17.57 35.41 -16.02
N GLY A 482 16.93 34.25 -16.12
CA GLY A 482 16.28 33.59 -14.98
C GLY A 482 15.15 32.67 -15.41
N MET A 483 14.24 32.38 -14.49
CA MET A 483 13.15 31.45 -14.68
C MET A 483 11.82 32.09 -14.27
N ARG A 484 10.74 31.69 -14.94
CA ARG A 484 9.36 32.03 -14.58
C ARG A 484 8.58 30.75 -14.43
N TYR A 485 7.52 30.76 -13.64
CA TYR A 485 6.50 29.72 -13.74
C TYR A 485 5.28 30.27 -14.48
N TYR A 486 4.65 29.43 -15.29
CA TYR A 486 3.35 29.66 -15.89
C TYR A 486 2.34 28.88 -15.06
N ASP A 487 1.38 29.60 -14.49
CA ASP A 487 0.27 29.02 -13.75
C ASP A 487 -0.88 28.76 -14.71
N TYR A 488 -1.27 27.50 -14.80
CA TYR A 488 -2.34 27.07 -15.68
C TYR A 488 -3.71 27.54 -15.21
N GLN A 489 -4.00 27.54 -13.91
CA GLN A 489 -5.32 27.90 -13.39
C GLN A 489 -5.62 29.37 -13.66
N THR A 490 -4.63 30.23 -13.43
CA THR A 490 -4.76 31.68 -13.65
C THR A 490 -4.41 32.09 -15.08
N HIS A 491 -3.89 31.16 -15.90
CA HIS A 491 -3.33 31.42 -17.23
C HIS A 491 -2.30 32.57 -17.24
N SER A 492 -1.49 32.67 -16.19
CA SER A 492 -0.58 33.80 -15.98
C SER A 492 0.87 33.36 -15.90
N LEU A 493 1.78 34.23 -16.35
CA LEU A 493 3.21 34.02 -16.23
C LEU A 493 3.74 34.86 -15.06
N SER A 494 4.47 34.22 -14.15
CA SER A 494 5.03 34.86 -12.97
C SER A 494 6.04 35.96 -13.31
N GLU A 495 6.43 36.76 -12.32
CA GLU A 495 7.65 37.56 -12.38
C GLU A 495 8.92 36.69 -12.55
N LEU A 496 10.04 37.34 -12.83
CA LEU A 496 11.32 36.65 -13.08
C LEU A 496 12.02 36.31 -11.75
N TYR A 497 12.38 35.04 -11.60
CA TYR A 497 13.18 34.51 -10.49
C TYR A 497 14.59 34.16 -10.96
N THR A 498 15.56 34.24 -10.05
CA THR A 498 16.95 33.84 -10.31
C THR A 498 17.01 32.33 -10.62
N TYR A 499 16.24 31.54 -9.87
CA TYR A 499 16.13 30.10 -10.06
C TYR A 499 14.80 29.58 -9.50
N LEU A 500 14.30 28.50 -10.09
CA LEU A 500 13.13 27.75 -9.64
C LEU A 500 13.52 26.29 -9.54
N CYS A 501 13.11 25.61 -8.49
CA CYS A 501 13.26 24.16 -8.41
C CYS A 501 12.13 23.51 -7.63
N GLU A 502 12.02 22.19 -7.80
CA GLU A 502 11.09 21.34 -7.08
C GLU A 502 11.15 21.52 -5.56
N PRO A 503 10.09 21.08 -4.85
CA PRO A 503 9.98 21.20 -3.40
C PRO A 503 11.16 20.54 -2.67
N ILE A 504 11.80 21.30 -1.77
CA ILE A 504 12.79 20.73 -0.84
C ILE A 504 12.07 19.83 0.19
N ASP A 505 10.85 20.19 0.60
CA ASP A 505 9.98 19.37 1.43
C ASP A 505 8.93 18.66 0.55
N TYR A 506 9.06 17.34 0.43
CA TYR A 506 8.18 16.52 -0.39
C TYR A 506 6.75 16.41 0.16
N HIS A 507 6.54 16.63 1.46
CA HIS A 507 5.21 16.57 2.06
C HIS A 507 4.38 17.80 1.70
N THR A 508 5.04 18.95 1.54
CA THR A 508 4.33 20.21 1.24
C THR A 508 4.13 20.45 -0.25
N GLN A 509 4.95 19.80 -1.09
CA GLN A 509 5.00 20.00 -2.55
C GLN A 509 5.11 21.48 -3.02
N ARG A 510 5.68 22.35 -2.18
CA ARG A 510 5.81 23.79 -2.45
C ARG A 510 6.97 24.12 -3.36
N LEU A 511 6.72 24.87 -4.43
CA LEU A 511 7.78 25.28 -5.36
C LEU A 511 8.76 26.25 -4.69
N CYS A 512 10.07 26.03 -4.86
CA CYS A 512 11.09 26.93 -4.33
C CYS A 512 11.38 28.06 -5.33
N LEU A 513 11.20 29.31 -4.90
CA LEU A 513 11.42 30.50 -5.71
C LEU A 513 12.61 31.30 -5.17
N PHE A 514 13.73 31.30 -5.90
CA PHE A 514 14.92 32.05 -5.49
C PHE A 514 14.94 33.41 -6.20
N GLN A 515 14.96 34.50 -5.43
CA GLN A 515 15.01 35.86 -5.95
C GLN A 515 16.15 36.62 -5.28
N GLY A 516 17.30 36.69 -5.96
CA GLY A 516 18.50 37.32 -5.40
C GLY A 516 18.97 36.59 -4.14
N THR A 517 18.87 37.25 -2.97
CA THR A 517 19.28 36.71 -1.67
C THR A 517 18.13 36.09 -0.87
N THR A 518 16.92 36.12 -1.41
CA THR A 518 15.68 35.73 -0.73
C THR A 518 15.14 34.44 -1.33
N LEU A 519 14.68 33.53 -0.48
CA LEU A 519 13.98 32.31 -0.88
C LEU A 519 12.51 32.42 -0.48
N TYR A 520 11.63 32.01 -1.38
CA TYR A 520 10.20 31.89 -1.13
C TYR A 520 9.70 30.49 -1.43
N TYR A 521 8.61 30.10 -0.80
CA TYR A 521 7.73 29.06 -1.28
C TYR A 521 6.54 29.64 -2.04
N LEU A 522 6.09 28.90 -3.04
CA LEU A 522 4.74 29.01 -3.56
C LEU A 522 3.87 27.96 -2.86
N ASP A 523 2.84 28.39 -2.13
CA ASP A 523 1.87 27.48 -1.51
C ASP A 523 0.83 26.96 -2.50
N VAL A 524 -0.06 26.09 -2.02
CA VAL A 524 -1.08 25.43 -2.85
C VAL A 524 -2.16 26.40 -3.33
N GLU A 525 -2.37 27.51 -2.61
CA GLU A 525 -3.26 28.59 -3.01
C GLU A 525 -2.60 29.59 -3.97
N GLY A 526 -1.33 29.40 -4.32
CA GLY A 526 -0.57 30.27 -5.23
C GLY A 526 0.01 31.53 -4.56
N ASN A 527 0.02 31.61 -3.23
CA ASN A 527 0.66 32.70 -2.51
C ASN A 527 2.16 32.47 -2.37
N ARG A 528 2.90 33.58 -2.41
CA ARG A 528 4.34 33.60 -2.16
C ARG A 528 4.62 33.83 -0.69
N LEU A 529 5.26 32.85 -0.04
CA LEU A 529 5.65 32.90 1.37
C LEU A 529 7.16 32.99 1.49
N GLU A 530 7.68 34.04 2.13
CA GLU A 530 9.11 34.21 2.35
C GLU A 530 9.64 33.23 3.41
N ILE A 531 10.80 32.63 3.14
CA ILE A 531 11.49 31.76 4.09
C ILE A 531 12.31 32.61 5.03
N SER A 532 11.92 32.55 6.31
CA SER A 532 12.63 33.22 7.40
C SER A 532 14.00 32.59 7.65
N ASN A 533 14.90 33.33 8.29
CA ASN A 533 16.24 32.81 8.64
C ASN A 533 16.14 31.60 9.58
N GLU A 534 15.11 31.56 10.43
CA GLU A 534 14.86 30.49 11.38
C GLU A 534 14.56 29.15 10.69
N GLN A 535 13.94 29.21 9.52
CA GLN A 535 13.58 28.03 8.73
C GLN A 535 14.77 27.47 7.91
N MET A 536 15.84 28.26 7.72
CA MET A 536 16.98 27.85 6.91
C MET A 536 17.68 26.60 7.47
N GLY A 537 17.70 26.43 8.79
CA GLY A 537 18.27 25.25 9.44
C GLY A 537 17.57 23.96 9.01
N GLN A 538 16.26 23.89 9.22
CA GLN A 538 15.45 22.73 8.83
C GLN A 538 15.53 22.45 7.32
N LEU A 539 15.48 23.52 6.53
CA LEU A 539 15.53 23.42 5.08
C LEU A 539 16.84 22.80 4.59
N TYR A 540 17.94 23.14 5.24
CA TYR A 540 19.24 22.56 4.91
C TYR A 540 19.29 21.06 5.22
N GLU A 541 18.70 20.59 6.32
CA GLU A 541 18.64 19.16 6.63
C GLU A 541 17.88 18.38 5.55
N GLN A 542 16.85 18.99 4.97
CA GLN A 542 16.04 18.41 3.89
C GLN A 542 16.69 18.51 2.50
N ARG A 543 17.84 19.19 2.35
CA ARG A 543 18.46 19.46 1.05
C ARG A 543 18.69 18.21 0.19
N TYR A 544 18.88 17.05 0.80
CA TYR A 544 19.11 15.78 0.10
C TYR A 544 17.89 15.28 -0.69
N ASN A 545 16.72 15.90 -0.50
CA ASN A 545 15.58 15.72 -1.39
C ASN A 545 15.83 16.33 -2.77
N LEU A 546 16.65 17.38 -2.86
CA LEU A 546 17.12 17.93 -4.13
C LEU A 546 18.24 17.08 -4.72
N ARG A 547 18.35 17.10 -6.06
CA ARG A 547 19.40 16.38 -6.80
C ARG A 547 20.00 17.22 -7.91
N GLY A 548 21.21 16.87 -8.34
CA GLY A 548 21.84 17.47 -9.51
C GLY A 548 21.98 18.99 -9.41
N LYS A 549 21.42 19.70 -10.40
CA LYS A 549 21.52 21.17 -10.50
C LYS A 549 20.81 21.90 -9.38
N ASP A 550 19.69 21.35 -8.90
CA ASP A 550 18.87 22.00 -7.88
C ASP A 550 19.57 21.95 -6.53
N LEU A 551 20.13 20.80 -6.16
CA LEU A 551 20.95 20.66 -4.95
C LEU A 551 22.18 21.58 -5.00
N ALA A 552 22.86 21.64 -6.15
CA ALA A 552 24.03 22.50 -6.32
C ALA A 552 23.67 24.00 -6.17
N PHE A 553 22.54 24.41 -6.74
CA PHE A 553 22.07 25.80 -6.63
C PHE A 553 21.68 26.13 -5.19
N PHE A 554 20.87 25.28 -4.54
CA PHE A 554 20.47 25.47 -3.16
C PHE A 554 21.67 25.52 -2.21
N THR A 555 22.64 24.62 -2.37
CA THR A 555 23.86 24.59 -1.55
C THR A 555 24.63 25.90 -1.69
N SER A 556 24.83 26.39 -2.92
CA SER A 556 25.50 27.68 -3.17
C SER A 556 24.72 28.86 -2.57
N PHE A 557 23.39 28.84 -2.68
CA PHE A 557 22.52 29.86 -2.08
C PHE A 557 22.65 29.84 -0.54
N TYR A 558 22.66 28.65 0.05
CA TYR A 558 22.79 28.45 1.49
C TYR A 558 24.15 28.91 2.00
N GLU A 559 25.25 28.58 1.32
CA GLU A 559 26.60 29.06 1.65
C GLU A 559 26.70 30.58 1.57
N ALA A 560 26.09 31.19 0.56
CA ALA A 560 26.01 32.65 0.50
C ALA A 560 25.17 33.24 1.64
N TRP A 561 24.13 32.53 2.09
CA TRP A 561 23.34 32.92 3.25
C TRP A 561 24.15 32.83 4.55
N THR A 562 24.87 31.73 4.80
CA THR A 562 25.71 31.57 6.00
C THR A 562 26.80 32.64 6.07
N GLN A 563 27.46 32.95 4.95
CA GLN A 563 28.46 34.03 4.88
C GLN A 563 27.86 35.41 5.23
N ARG A 564 26.63 35.69 4.80
CA ARG A 564 25.94 36.95 5.14
C ARG A 564 25.56 37.02 6.62
N MET A 565 25.16 35.90 7.21
CA MET A 565 24.79 35.81 8.63
C MET A 565 26.00 35.81 9.56
N GLY A 566 27.18 35.45 9.05
CA GLY A 566 28.44 35.45 9.79
C GLY A 566 28.64 34.20 10.66
N ASP A 567 29.64 34.24 11.55
CA ASP A 567 30.13 33.08 12.32
C ASP A 567 29.11 32.47 13.30
N GLN A 568 27.99 33.16 13.52
CA GLN A 568 26.91 32.75 14.42
C GLN A 568 25.60 32.41 13.67
N TYR A 569 25.64 32.03 12.40
CA TYR A 569 24.43 31.74 11.63
C TYR A 569 23.56 30.62 12.23
N GLU A 570 24.17 29.66 12.94
CA GLU A 570 23.41 28.63 13.68
C GLU A 570 22.53 29.20 14.80
N ALA A 571 22.72 30.48 15.17
CA ALA A 571 21.83 31.20 16.07
C ALA A 571 20.37 31.25 15.60
N TYR A 572 20.15 31.16 14.29
CA TYR A 572 18.81 31.15 13.71
C TYR A 572 18.15 29.78 13.78
N PHE A 573 18.91 28.68 13.92
CA PHE A 573 18.33 27.34 13.90
C PHE A 573 17.44 27.10 15.11
N ASP A 574 16.37 26.32 14.95
CA ASP A 574 15.61 25.80 16.09
C ASP A 574 16.41 24.78 16.92
N VAL A 575 15.88 24.44 18.10
CA VAL A 575 16.53 23.52 19.04
C VAL A 575 16.66 22.10 18.51
N ASP A 576 15.71 21.61 17.71
CA ASP A 576 15.77 20.23 17.19
C ASP A 576 16.80 20.07 16.07
N THR A 577 16.96 21.10 15.24
CA THR A 577 17.99 21.18 14.22
C THR A 577 19.37 21.26 14.86
N LEU A 578 19.54 22.09 15.89
CA LEU A 578 20.79 22.15 16.67
C LEU A 578 21.12 20.78 17.28
N TYR A 579 20.15 20.13 17.91
CA TYR A 579 20.35 18.83 18.53
C TYR A 579 20.76 17.75 17.51
N ARG A 580 20.03 17.60 16.40
CA ARG A 580 20.35 16.62 15.35
C ARG A 580 21.73 16.83 14.75
N ARG A 581 22.09 18.08 14.44
CA ARG A 581 23.41 18.42 13.90
C ARG A 581 24.51 18.23 14.93
N GLY A 582 24.23 18.50 16.20
CA GLY A 582 25.14 18.21 17.30
C GLY A 582 25.44 16.72 17.44
N ILE A 583 24.40 15.88 17.41
CA ILE A 583 24.55 14.41 17.46
C ILE A 583 25.30 13.90 16.23
N ALA A 584 24.95 14.35 15.02
CA ALA A 584 25.65 13.95 13.80
C ALA A 584 27.15 14.32 13.86
N ALA A 585 27.47 15.55 14.28
CA ALA A 585 28.86 15.97 14.44
C ALA A 585 29.60 15.14 15.50
N ARG A 586 28.93 14.80 16.61
CA ARG A 586 29.49 13.94 17.66
C ARG A 586 29.82 12.53 17.13
N ASP A 587 28.88 11.94 16.41
CA ASP A 587 29.03 10.59 15.85
C ASP A 587 30.08 10.54 14.72
N GLU A 588 30.33 11.67 14.05
CA GLU A 588 31.44 11.88 13.10
C GLU A 588 32.77 12.29 13.77
N GLU A 589 32.81 12.35 15.10
CA GLU A 589 33.95 12.83 15.90
C GLU A 589 34.37 14.29 15.62
N ASP A 590 33.52 15.11 15.00
CA ASP A 590 33.67 16.57 14.92
C ASP A 590 33.19 17.24 16.22
N TRP A 591 33.98 17.03 17.27
CA TRP A 591 33.69 17.54 18.61
C TRP A 591 33.58 19.06 18.67
N ILE A 592 34.30 19.81 17.82
CA ILE A 592 34.24 21.26 17.78
C ILE A 592 32.84 21.70 17.35
N SER A 593 32.33 21.14 16.26
CA SER A 593 30.97 21.43 15.79
C SER A 593 29.91 20.92 16.76
N ALA A 594 30.08 19.72 17.31
CA ALA A 594 29.14 19.15 18.29
C ALA A 594 28.98 20.06 19.52
N ILE A 595 30.10 20.43 20.15
CA ILE A 595 30.12 21.36 21.30
C ILE A 595 29.51 22.70 20.91
N LYS A 596 29.81 23.22 19.71
CA LYS A 596 29.24 24.48 19.21
C LYS A 596 27.71 24.42 19.13
N TYR A 597 27.14 23.38 18.52
CA TYR A 597 25.68 23.23 18.41
C TYR A 597 25.02 23.02 19.77
N PHE A 598 25.57 22.12 20.59
CA PHE A 598 25.02 21.85 21.92
C PHE A 598 25.10 23.08 22.84
N THR A 599 26.17 23.89 22.75
CA THR A 599 26.27 25.16 23.48
C THR A 599 25.12 26.09 23.12
N ARG A 600 24.78 26.19 21.82
CA ARG A 600 23.67 27.05 21.39
C ARG A 600 22.31 26.59 21.90
N GLY A 601 22.11 25.29 22.00
CA GLY A 601 20.94 24.69 22.65
C GLY A 601 20.90 24.89 24.17
N ALA A 602 22.05 24.71 24.83
CA ALA A 602 22.21 24.90 26.26
C ALA A 602 21.97 26.35 26.69
N GLU A 603 22.39 27.34 25.89
CA GLU A 603 22.04 28.75 26.10
C GLU A 603 20.52 29.00 26.08
N ARG A 604 19.77 28.15 25.37
CA ARG A 604 18.30 28.14 25.34
C ARG A 604 17.70 27.19 26.37
N LYS A 605 18.53 26.65 27.27
CA LYS A 605 18.18 25.73 28.36
C LYS A 605 17.58 24.39 27.90
N ASP A 606 17.85 23.95 26.68
CA ASP A 606 17.38 22.62 26.24
C ASP A 606 18.08 21.51 27.04
N PRO A 607 17.32 20.65 27.76
CA PRO A 607 17.90 19.67 28.67
C PRO A 607 18.70 18.58 27.97
N ARG A 608 18.38 18.25 26.71
CA ARG A 608 19.11 17.25 25.93
C ARG A 608 20.52 17.76 25.63
N MET A 609 20.64 19.00 25.20
CA MET A 609 21.93 19.60 24.84
C MET A 609 22.77 19.97 26.07
N LEU A 610 22.13 20.32 27.19
CA LEU A 610 22.80 20.41 28.49
C LEU A 610 23.39 19.06 28.91
N TYR A 611 22.61 17.98 28.81
CA TYR A 611 23.08 16.63 29.08
C TYR A 611 24.26 16.21 28.21
N GLU A 612 24.18 16.42 26.89
CA GLU A 612 25.26 16.07 25.95
C GLU A 612 26.57 16.79 26.27
N LEU A 613 26.52 18.11 26.55
CA LEU A 613 27.72 18.84 27.03
C LEU A 613 28.23 18.31 28.36
N GLY A 614 27.30 17.97 29.26
CA GLY A 614 27.60 17.36 30.54
C GLY A 614 28.45 16.10 30.38
N VAL A 615 27.96 15.15 29.59
CA VAL A 615 28.66 13.89 29.27
C VAL A 615 30.03 14.16 28.63
N ILE A 616 30.09 14.99 27.59
CA ILE A 616 31.34 15.33 26.89
C ILE A 616 32.40 15.85 27.86
N TYR A 617 32.03 16.74 28.78
CA TYR A 617 32.97 17.36 29.70
C TYR A 617 33.31 16.51 30.93
N THR A 618 32.51 15.49 31.28
CA THR A 618 32.81 14.56 32.39
C THR A 618 33.52 13.28 31.98
N ASP A 619 33.49 12.94 30.69
CA ASP A 619 34.15 11.75 30.17
C ASP A 619 35.67 11.96 30.03
N GLU A 620 36.44 10.87 29.99
CA GLU A 620 37.91 10.88 29.92
C GLU A 620 38.39 11.13 28.47
N ASN A 621 38.39 12.38 28.03
CA ASN A 621 38.71 12.79 26.66
C ASN A 621 39.47 14.12 26.56
N ALA A 622 39.71 14.63 25.35
CA ALA A 622 40.47 15.87 25.11
C ALA A 622 39.78 17.15 25.61
N TRP A 623 38.48 17.07 25.90
CA TRP A 623 37.62 18.18 26.29
C TRP A 623 37.31 18.18 27.78
N THR A 624 37.74 17.18 28.54
CA THR A 624 37.42 16.99 29.96
C THR A 624 37.53 18.29 30.77
N ALA A 625 36.41 18.68 31.34
CA ALA A 625 36.25 19.84 32.21
C ALA A 625 35.21 19.48 33.28
N ILE A 626 35.57 18.53 34.14
CA ILE A 626 34.63 17.80 35.02
C ILE A 626 33.67 18.73 35.78
N ALA A 627 34.18 19.81 36.40
CA ALA A 627 33.32 20.74 37.15
C ALA A 627 32.28 21.45 36.25
N GLN A 628 32.66 21.79 35.02
CA GLN A 628 31.75 22.37 34.03
C GLN A 628 30.74 21.33 33.54
N GLY A 629 31.18 20.10 33.26
CA GLY A 629 30.31 19.00 32.87
C GLY A 629 29.27 18.67 33.95
N ILE A 630 29.68 18.61 35.21
CA ILE A 630 28.78 18.44 36.35
C ILE A 630 27.73 19.56 36.40
N ALA A 631 28.13 20.83 36.25
CA ALA A 631 27.18 21.93 36.26
C ALA A 631 26.13 21.83 35.14
N TYR A 632 26.50 21.33 33.95
CA TYR A 632 25.54 21.08 32.88
C TYR A 632 24.63 19.87 33.17
N LEU A 633 25.17 18.78 33.72
CA LEU A 633 24.37 17.62 34.15
C LEU A 633 23.36 18.01 35.24
N GLU A 634 23.78 18.79 36.24
CA GLU A 634 22.90 19.31 37.28
C GLU A 634 21.81 20.20 36.68
N ALA A 635 22.13 21.11 35.76
CA ALA A 635 21.14 21.95 35.08
C ALA A 635 20.16 21.15 34.21
N ALA A 636 20.57 20.03 33.61
CA ALA A 636 19.67 19.11 32.93
C ALA A 636 18.80 18.32 33.93
N ALA A 637 19.40 17.87 35.03
CA ALA A 637 18.73 17.13 36.10
C ALA A 637 17.67 17.96 36.84
N GLU A 638 17.91 19.26 37.03
CA GLU A 638 16.94 20.25 37.54
C GLU A 638 15.69 20.38 36.65
N GLN A 639 15.82 20.07 35.36
CA GLN A 639 14.72 20.02 34.39
C GLN A 639 14.12 18.61 34.25
N GLU A 640 14.35 17.74 35.23
CA GLU A 640 13.83 16.37 35.25
C GLU A 640 14.31 15.50 34.06
N TYR A 641 15.48 15.80 33.50
CA TYR A 641 16.08 14.98 32.45
C TYR A 641 16.65 13.68 33.04
N ALA A 642 15.96 12.57 32.79
CA ALA A 642 16.20 11.29 33.46
C ALA A 642 17.63 10.75 33.26
N ASP A 643 18.19 10.89 32.05
CA ASP A 643 19.54 10.40 31.74
C ASP A 643 20.63 11.21 32.47
N ALA A 644 20.39 12.49 32.76
CA ALA A 644 21.32 13.29 33.56
C ALA A 644 21.42 12.77 34.99
N TRP A 645 20.29 12.41 35.62
CA TRP A 645 20.28 11.78 36.93
C TRP A 645 20.99 10.42 36.94
N ASN A 646 20.84 9.63 35.88
CA ASN A 646 21.56 8.37 35.74
C ASN A 646 23.08 8.60 35.64
N THR A 647 23.51 9.56 34.82
CA THR A 647 24.94 9.91 34.71
C THR A 647 25.49 10.44 36.03
N ILE A 648 24.75 11.28 36.77
CA ILE A 648 25.16 11.73 38.10
C ILE A 648 25.37 10.54 39.06
N GLY A 649 24.47 9.54 39.04
CA GLY A 649 24.66 8.30 39.81
C GLY A 649 25.95 7.57 39.44
N TYR A 650 26.25 7.47 38.14
CA TYR A 650 27.50 6.89 37.64
C TYR A 650 28.74 7.66 38.11
N LEU A 651 28.68 9.01 38.12
CA LEU A 651 29.79 9.85 38.61
C LEU A 651 30.05 9.63 40.11
N TYR A 652 29.01 9.51 40.94
CA TYR A 652 29.17 9.13 42.36
C TYR A 652 29.76 7.72 42.52
N GLN A 653 29.27 6.76 41.76
CA GLN A 653 29.72 5.35 41.83
C GLN A 653 31.22 5.22 41.53
N ASN A 654 31.73 5.99 40.57
CA ASN A 654 33.12 5.92 40.12
C ASN A 654 34.01 7.04 40.70
N ALA A 655 33.48 7.88 41.58
CA ALA A 655 34.17 9.04 42.17
C ALA A 655 34.76 10.02 41.13
N ILE A 656 34.01 10.32 40.07
CA ILE A 656 34.39 11.26 39.01
C ILE A 656 33.83 12.64 39.35
N GLY A 657 34.69 13.55 39.81
CA GLY A 657 34.32 14.91 40.23
C GLY A 657 33.56 15.00 41.55
N TYR A 658 32.77 13.98 41.88
CA TYR A 658 32.22 13.74 43.21
C TYR A 658 33.11 12.80 44.03
N ALA A 659 33.09 12.97 45.35
CA ALA A 659 33.56 11.91 46.23
C ALA A 659 32.57 10.74 46.18
N TYR A 660 33.06 9.51 46.31
CA TYR A 660 32.17 8.35 46.42
C TYR A 660 31.21 8.54 47.60
N ASP A 661 29.91 8.51 47.30
CA ASP A 661 28.83 8.59 48.28
C ASP A 661 27.73 7.61 47.84
N PHE A 662 27.59 6.55 48.64
CA PHE A 662 26.64 5.48 48.35
C PHE A 662 25.19 5.96 48.40
N GLU A 663 24.85 6.83 49.35
CA GLU A 663 23.47 7.33 49.51
C GLU A 663 23.11 8.27 48.37
N ALA A 664 24.02 9.19 48.01
CA ALA A 664 23.82 10.08 46.88
C ALA A 664 23.74 9.33 45.53
N MET A 665 24.56 8.28 45.34
CA MET A 665 24.50 7.40 44.16
C MET A 665 23.13 6.73 44.03
N ILE A 666 22.63 6.10 45.10
CA ILE A 666 21.32 5.43 45.09
C ILE A 666 20.21 6.44 44.82
N GLN A 667 20.22 7.59 45.51
CA GLN A 667 19.21 8.63 45.31
C GLN A 667 19.19 9.15 43.86
N ALA A 668 20.36 9.33 43.24
CA ALA A 668 20.46 9.76 41.85
C ALA A 668 19.89 8.71 40.88
N TYR A 669 20.25 7.43 41.05
CA TYR A 669 19.69 6.35 40.23
C TYR A 669 18.19 6.17 40.46
N GLU A 670 17.70 6.20 41.70
CA GLU A 670 16.27 6.10 42.00
C GLU A 670 15.49 7.27 41.41
N LYS A 671 16.06 8.49 41.44
CA LYS A 671 15.45 9.66 40.79
C LYS A 671 15.40 9.49 39.27
N ALA A 672 16.46 8.97 38.66
CA ALA A 672 16.46 8.64 37.24
C ALA A 672 15.37 7.60 36.89
N VAL A 673 15.18 6.58 37.73
CA VAL A 673 14.10 5.58 37.58
C VAL A 673 12.71 6.22 37.69
N GLU A 674 12.49 7.10 38.67
CA GLU A 674 11.24 7.84 38.83
C GLU A 674 10.89 8.63 37.56
N LEU A 675 11.90 9.23 36.94
CA LEU A 675 11.80 10.01 35.72
C LEU A 675 11.78 9.15 34.44
N GLY A 676 11.81 7.82 34.56
CA GLY A 676 11.66 6.89 33.45
C GLY A 676 12.96 6.47 32.76
N CYS A 677 14.14 6.77 33.31
CA CYS A 677 15.40 6.24 32.81
C CYS A 677 15.49 4.74 33.09
N VAL A 678 15.48 3.93 32.03
CA VAL A 678 15.55 2.48 32.16
C VAL A 678 16.96 1.99 32.49
N TRP A 679 17.99 2.67 32.00
CA TRP A 679 19.39 2.36 32.32
C TRP A 679 19.66 2.42 33.83
N ALA A 680 19.01 3.35 34.54
CA ALA A 680 19.12 3.44 35.99
C ALA A 680 18.55 2.22 36.73
N ASN A 681 17.46 1.61 36.21
CA ASN A 681 16.95 0.35 36.77
C ASN A 681 17.96 -0.80 36.59
N GLN A 682 18.70 -0.81 35.50
CA GLN A 682 19.75 -1.81 35.30
C GLN A 682 20.91 -1.60 36.26
N ASN A 683 21.39 -0.37 36.39
CA ASN A 683 22.48 -0.03 37.29
C ASN A 683 22.14 -0.41 38.74
N LEU A 684 20.90 -0.15 39.18
CA LEU A 684 20.41 -0.60 40.49
C LEU A 684 20.25 -2.13 40.57
N GLY A 685 19.72 -2.76 39.53
CA GLY A 685 19.59 -4.22 39.46
C GLY A 685 20.93 -4.95 39.57
N ASP A 686 21.93 -4.51 38.80
CA ASP A 686 23.28 -5.07 38.78
C ASP A 686 23.98 -4.88 40.13
N LEU A 687 23.82 -3.71 40.76
CA LEU A 687 24.37 -3.42 42.09
C LEU A 687 23.93 -4.47 43.12
N TYR A 688 22.62 -4.74 43.20
CA TYR A 688 22.05 -5.72 44.14
C TYR A 688 22.24 -7.18 43.69
N PHE A 689 22.30 -7.45 42.38
CA PHE A 689 22.51 -8.79 41.84
C PHE A 689 23.93 -9.29 42.07
N TYR A 690 24.95 -8.46 41.85
CA TYR A 690 26.35 -8.85 42.06
C TYR A 690 26.84 -8.57 43.48
N GLY A 691 26.11 -7.79 44.28
CA GLY A 691 26.56 -7.37 45.61
C GLY A 691 27.80 -6.46 45.54
N GLN A 692 27.92 -5.66 44.49
CA GLN A 692 29.01 -4.69 44.37
C GLN A 692 28.71 -3.53 45.32
N HIS A 693 29.56 -3.32 46.33
CA HIS A 693 29.38 -2.28 47.35
C HIS A 693 28.15 -2.42 48.28
N VAL A 694 27.26 -3.39 48.02
CA VAL A 694 26.08 -3.74 48.84
C VAL A 694 26.04 -5.24 49.13
N VAL A 695 25.27 -5.64 50.15
CA VAL A 695 24.93 -7.05 50.32
C VAL A 695 24.05 -7.49 49.15
N GLN A 696 24.36 -8.62 48.53
CA GLN A 696 23.58 -9.20 47.45
C GLN A 696 22.13 -9.41 47.90
N ASP A 697 21.18 -8.91 47.12
CA ASP A 697 19.75 -8.92 47.41
C ASP A 697 18.97 -9.21 46.13
N TYR A 698 18.62 -10.49 45.94
CA TYR A 698 17.88 -10.92 44.76
C TYR A 698 16.45 -10.39 44.72
N ASP A 699 15.83 -10.01 45.85
CA ASP A 699 14.48 -9.41 45.88
C ASP A 699 14.50 -8.00 45.32
N LYS A 700 15.47 -7.20 45.74
CA LYS A 700 15.68 -5.87 45.18
C LYS A 700 16.10 -5.95 43.71
N ALA A 701 17.08 -6.78 43.39
CA ALA A 701 17.53 -6.96 42.00
C ALA A 701 16.36 -7.39 41.09
N LEU A 702 15.52 -8.33 41.55
CA LEU A 702 14.34 -8.77 40.79
C LEU A 702 13.38 -7.61 40.52
N SER A 703 13.11 -6.77 41.54
CA SER A 703 12.19 -5.65 41.38
C SER A 703 12.66 -4.66 40.31
N TYR A 704 13.96 -4.33 40.28
CA TYR A 704 14.52 -3.43 39.28
C TYR A 704 14.62 -4.06 37.89
N TYR A 705 15.04 -5.33 37.78
CA TYR A 705 15.11 -6.00 36.48
C TYR A 705 13.74 -6.26 35.87
N VAL A 706 12.71 -6.62 36.65
CA VAL A 706 11.33 -6.75 36.15
C VAL A 706 10.80 -5.40 35.67
N LEU A 707 11.11 -4.32 36.40
CA LEU A 707 10.74 -2.97 35.96
C LEU A 707 11.43 -2.63 34.64
N SER A 708 12.73 -2.91 34.51
CA SER A 708 13.51 -2.66 33.29
C SER A 708 13.04 -3.50 32.08
N GLU A 709 12.73 -4.77 32.31
CA GLU A 709 12.24 -5.72 31.30
C GLU A 709 10.95 -5.26 30.63
N LYS A 710 10.02 -4.67 31.41
CA LYS A 710 8.76 -4.11 30.90
C LYS A 710 8.96 -3.09 29.77
N TYR A 711 10.10 -2.39 29.75
CA TYR A 711 10.36 -1.31 28.82
C TYR A 711 11.29 -1.70 27.66
N TYR A 712 12.28 -2.59 27.85
CA TYR A 712 13.29 -2.92 26.80
C TYR A 712 13.63 -4.42 26.62
N GLY A 713 13.06 -5.33 27.42
CA GLY A 713 13.12 -6.78 27.17
C GLY A 713 14.48 -7.50 27.35
N GLY A 714 15.51 -6.83 27.91
CA GLY A 714 16.92 -7.25 27.79
C GLY A 714 17.61 -7.95 28.97
N TYR A 715 16.91 -8.50 29.98
CA TYR A 715 17.56 -9.03 31.22
C TYR A 715 17.18 -10.47 31.55
N ALA A 716 16.81 -11.23 30.52
CA ALA A 716 16.27 -12.57 30.70
C ALA A 716 17.23 -13.50 31.46
N GLN A 717 18.55 -13.39 31.27
CA GLN A 717 19.51 -14.26 31.94
C GLN A 717 19.57 -14.02 33.45
N ASN A 718 19.71 -12.77 33.91
CA ASN A 718 19.71 -12.44 35.34
C ASN A 718 18.37 -12.76 36.01
N LEU A 719 17.25 -12.53 35.31
CA LEU A 719 15.91 -12.92 35.79
C LEU A 719 15.78 -14.43 35.93
N ILE A 720 16.22 -15.21 34.94
CA ILE A 720 16.25 -16.68 35.00
C ILE A 720 17.07 -17.16 36.19
N GLU A 721 18.27 -16.61 36.38
CA GLU A 721 19.14 -16.96 37.50
C GLU A 721 18.47 -16.66 38.84
N ILE A 722 17.87 -15.48 39.00
CA ILE A 722 17.14 -15.12 40.23
C ILE A 722 15.99 -16.11 40.51
N TYR A 723 15.14 -16.40 39.51
CA TYR A 723 14.02 -17.33 39.70
C TYR A 723 14.51 -18.76 39.95
N TYR A 724 15.62 -19.17 39.34
CA TYR A 724 16.25 -20.46 39.57
C TYR A 724 16.76 -20.59 41.01
N GLN A 725 17.48 -19.59 41.54
CA GLN A 725 17.94 -19.56 42.93
C GLN A 725 16.78 -19.59 43.95
N ARG A 726 15.62 -19.05 43.56
CA ARG A 726 14.37 -19.10 44.36
C ARG A 726 13.60 -20.41 44.25
N SER A 727 14.04 -21.33 43.40
CA SER A 727 13.29 -22.54 43.03
C SER A 727 11.91 -22.25 42.40
N ASP A 728 11.72 -21.08 41.78
CA ASP A 728 10.50 -20.72 41.04
C ASP A 728 10.62 -21.19 39.58
N PHE A 729 10.50 -22.51 39.40
CA PHE A 729 10.75 -23.14 38.12
C PHE A 729 9.68 -22.85 37.05
N GLU A 730 8.47 -22.44 37.46
CA GLU A 730 7.44 -22.00 36.53
C GLU A 730 7.88 -20.72 35.81
N GLN A 731 8.39 -19.75 36.57
CA GLN A 731 8.92 -18.51 36.01
C GLN A 731 10.18 -18.77 35.20
N VAL A 732 11.11 -19.63 35.67
CA VAL A 732 12.27 -20.05 34.86
C VAL A 732 11.82 -20.56 33.49
N LEU A 733 10.86 -21.49 33.43
CA LEU A 733 10.36 -22.03 32.16
C LEU A 733 9.70 -20.98 31.27
N LYS A 734 8.98 -20.01 31.85
CA LYS A 734 8.39 -18.89 31.10
C LYS A 734 9.46 -18.08 30.38
N TYR A 735 10.54 -17.71 31.08
CA TYR A 735 11.64 -16.96 30.49
C TYR A 735 12.46 -17.80 29.49
N LEU A 736 12.71 -19.08 29.78
CA LEU A 736 13.40 -19.98 28.84
C LEU A 736 12.61 -20.15 27.52
N ARG A 737 11.28 -20.27 27.58
CA ARG A 737 10.43 -20.36 26.36
C ARG A 737 10.47 -19.08 25.53
N ARG A 738 10.52 -17.92 26.17
CA ARG A 738 10.59 -16.63 25.47
C ARG A 738 11.95 -16.38 24.80
N ASN A 739 13.01 -16.98 25.32
CA ASN A 739 14.40 -16.77 24.87
C ASN A 739 14.97 -17.99 24.13
N LYS A 740 14.14 -18.70 23.36
CA LYS A 740 14.46 -20.00 22.72
C LYS A 740 15.68 -20.05 21.78
N TYR A 741 16.28 -18.90 21.46
CA TYR A 741 17.44 -18.79 20.58
C TYR A 741 18.73 -18.41 21.31
N GLN A 742 18.67 -18.23 22.63
CA GLN A 742 19.83 -17.85 23.42
C GLN A 742 20.59 -19.09 23.90
N PRO A 743 21.92 -19.19 23.69
CA PRO A 743 22.65 -20.42 23.99
C PRO A 743 22.63 -20.85 25.47
N TYR A 744 22.56 -19.88 26.40
CA TYR A 744 22.52 -20.15 27.84
C TYR A 744 21.24 -20.87 28.29
N ILE A 745 20.18 -20.97 27.47
CA ILE A 745 18.95 -21.67 27.91
C ILE A 745 19.18 -23.17 28.11
N HIS A 746 20.16 -23.74 27.40
CA HIS A 746 20.41 -25.18 27.37
C HIS A 746 20.92 -25.69 28.72
N ILE A 747 21.76 -24.90 29.43
CA ILE A 747 22.20 -25.28 30.77
C ILE A 747 21.00 -25.38 31.74
N TYR A 748 20.06 -24.43 31.69
CA TYR A 748 18.87 -24.49 32.55
C TYR A 748 17.91 -25.62 32.14
N TYR A 749 17.61 -25.81 30.85
CA TYR A 749 16.76 -26.94 30.43
C TYR A 749 17.37 -28.29 30.80
N GLY A 750 18.69 -28.44 30.70
CA GLY A 750 19.42 -29.62 31.15
C GLY A 750 19.12 -29.92 32.62
N ILE A 751 19.35 -28.93 33.50
CA ILE A 751 19.09 -29.03 34.94
C ILE A 751 17.63 -29.39 35.24
N LEU A 752 16.68 -28.69 34.61
CA LEU A 752 15.25 -28.90 34.85
C LEU A 752 14.80 -30.31 34.48
N TYR A 753 15.26 -30.86 33.35
CA TYR A 753 14.91 -32.23 32.96
C TYR A 753 15.63 -33.30 33.77
N ASP A 754 16.85 -33.04 34.23
CA ASP A 754 17.65 -33.95 35.06
C ASP A 754 16.98 -34.19 36.42
N HIS A 755 16.48 -33.12 37.04
CA HIS A 755 15.87 -33.15 38.37
C HIS A 755 14.33 -33.20 38.35
N GLY A 756 13.69 -32.97 37.20
CA GLY A 756 12.23 -32.87 37.10
C GLY A 756 11.64 -31.58 37.70
N TYR A 757 12.39 -30.48 37.66
CA TYR A 757 11.97 -29.18 38.18
C TYR A 757 11.02 -28.49 37.20
N GLY A 758 9.73 -28.41 37.54
CA GLY A 758 8.70 -27.80 36.69
C GLY A 758 8.39 -28.55 35.38
N VAL A 759 9.11 -29.65 35.11
CA VAL A 759 8.94 -30.53 33.94
C VAL A 759 8.99 -31.99 34.37
N LYS A 760 8.46 -32.89 33.54
CA LYS A 760 8.64 -34.33 33.78
C LYS A 760 10.12 -34.70 33.61
N GLN A 761 10.71 -35.28 34.65
CA GLN A 761 12.09 -35.76 34.63
C GLN A 761 12.36 -36.65 33.40
N SER A 762 13.47 -36.40 32.73
CA SER A 762 13.82 -37.06 31.48
C SER A 762 15.32 -37.00 31.21
N ASP A 763 16.04 -38.03 31.66
CA ASP A 763 17.48 -38.22 31.43
C ASP A 763 17.91 -37.96 29.97
N LYS A 764 17.12 -38.47 29.01
CA LYS A 764 17.40 -38.27 27.58
C LYS A 764 17.48 -36.79 27.19
N LYS A 765 16.51 -36.01 27.66
CA LYS A 765 16.41 -34.57 27.36
C LYS A 765 17.43 -33.76 28.14
N ALA A 766 17.76 -34.20 29.35
CA ALA A 766 18.83 -33.61 30.15
C ALA A 766 20.18 -33.72 29.42
N VAL A 767 20.55 -34.93 28.99
CA VAL A 767 21.78 -35.19 28.21
C VAL A 767 21.78 -34.38 26.90
N GLU A 768 20.70 -34.39 26.12
CA GLU A 768 20.59 -33.61 24.87
C GLU A 768 20.85 -32.11 25.11
N HIS A 769 20.30 -31.54 26.18
CA HIS A 769 20.51 -30.12 26.50
C HIS A 769 21.87 -29.82 27.12
N TYR A 770 22.45 -30.73 27.90
CA TYR A 770 23.82 -30.55 28.41
C TYR A 770 24.85 -30.59 27.27
N GLU A 771 24.69 -31.48 26.29
CA GLU A 771 25.52 -31.49 25.06
C GLU A 771 25.41 -30.17 24.30
N GLN A 772 24.19 -29.67 24.08
CA GLN A 772 23.97 -28.37 23.44
C GLN A 772 24.59 -27.20 24.24
N ALA A 773 24.60 -27.29 25.57
CA ALA A 773 25.18 -26.25 26.41
C ALA A 773 26.71 -26.13 26.18
N ILE A 774 27.42 -27.26 26.11
CA ILE A 774 28.89 -27.31 25.95
C ILE A 774 29.36 -27.00 24.51
N GLU A 775 28.47 -27.12 23.52
CA GLU A 775 28.74 -26.65 22.14
C GLU A 775 28.88 -25.12 22.08
N HIS A 776 28.20 -24.39 22.96
CA HIS A 776 28.12 -22.94 22.90
C HIS A 776 28.94 -22.21 23.96
N SER A 777 29.11 -22.78 25.16
CA SER A 777 29.90 -22.18 26.24
C SER A 777 30.36 -23.25 27.24
N SER A 778 31.43 -22.97 27.98
CA SER A 778 31.95 -23.89 28.98
C SER A 778 31.16 -23.77 30.29
N TYR A 779 30.27 -24.71 30.54
CA TYR A 779 29.52 -24.82 31.80
C TYR A 779 30.03 -26.01 32.62
N PHE A 780 30.70 -25.73 33.75
CA PHE A 780 31.20 -26.76 34.67
C PHE A 780 30.16 -27.82 35.00
N HIS A 781 28.95 -27.39 35.36
CA HIS A 781 27.87 -28.29 35.74
C HIS A 781 27.40 -29.21 34.60
N ALA A 782 27.33 -28.73 33.35
CA ALA A 782 26.94 -29.59 32.22
C ALA A 782 27.99 -30.69 31.98
N VAL A 783 29.29 -30.34 32.07
CA VAL A 783 30.39 -31.28 31.91
C VAL A 783 30.36 -32.35 33.00
N GLU A 784 30.23 -31.95 34.28
CA GLU A 784 30.10 -32.85 35.41
C GLU A 784 28.95 -33.86 35.21
N ARG A 785 27.78 -33.38 34.79
CA ARG A 785 26.61 -34.23 34.57
C ARG A 785 26.78 -35.17 33.39
N LEU A 786 27.37 -34.73 32.28
CA LEU A 786 27.65 -35.60 31.13
C LEU A 786 28.66 -36.70 31.47
N LEU A 787 29.71 -36.40 32.25
CA LEU A 787 30.66 -37.40 32.75
C LEU A 787 29.96 -38.49 33.56
N TYR A 788 29.06 -38.09 34.47
CA TYR A 788 28.24 -39.04 35.21
C TYR A 788 27.34 -39.89 34.30
N TYR A 789 26.65 -39.27 33.33
CA TYR A 789 25.75 -39.99 32.42
C TYR A 789 26.47 -41.05 31.58
N TYR A 790 27.63 -40.71 31.03
CA TYR A 790 28.37 -41.61 30.15
C TYR A 790 29.20 -42.67 30.88
N LYS A 791 29.54 -42.44 32.16
CA LYS A 791 30.33 -43.40 32.95
C LYS A 791 29.48 -44.31 33.83
N GLU A 792 28.51 -43.73 34.54
CA GLU A 792 27.85 -44.42 35.67
C GLU A 792 26.37 -44.69 35.41
N HIS A 793 25.68 -43.86 34.62
CA HIS A 793 24.22 -43.96 34.48
C HIS A 793 23.77 -45.18 33.65
N SER A 794 22.90 -46.01 34.22
CA SER A 794 22.56 -47.36 33.71
C SER A 794 21.98 -47.45 32.29
N LYS A 795 21.56 -46.32 31.70
CA LYS A 795 20.95 -46.26 30.36
C LYS A 795 21.76 -45.48 29.32
N PHE A 796 22.71 -44.66 29.75
CA PHE A 796 23.45 -43.74 28.88
C PHE A 796 24.95 -44.01 28.87
N GLN A 797 25.41 -45.07 29.56
CA GLN A 797 26.80 -45.51 29.54
C GLN A 797 27.34 -45.62 28.11
N ASN A 798 28.40 -44.85 27.82
CA ASN A 798 29.13 -44.87 26.57
C ASN A 798 30.57 -44.42 26.82
N GLU A 799 31.51 -45.36 26.72
CA GLU A 799 32.94 -45.09 26.96
C GLU A 799 33.53 -44.09 25.95
N GLU A 800 33.07 -44.12 24.69
CA GLU A 800 33.58 -43.21 23.66
C GLU A 800 33.16 -41.76 23.95
N ASP A 801 31.88 -41.54 24.28
CA ASP A 801 31.38 -40.23 24.69
C ASP A 801 31.99 -39.77 26.01
N TYR A 802 32.19 -40.66 26.99
CA TYR A 802 32.87 -40.32 28.24
C TYR A 802 34.28 -39.78 27.98
N GLN A 803 35.09 -40.46 27.18
CA GLN A 803 36.44 -40.00 26.83
C GLN A 803 36.41 -38.68 26.02
N ARG A 804 35.39 -38.47 25.17
CA ARG A 804 35.17 -37.19 24.48
C ARG A 804 34.95 -36.04 25.47
N ILE A 805 34.11 -36.24 26.50
CA ILE A 805 33.85 -35.22 27.51
C ILE A 805 35.06 -34.97 28.42
N VAL A 806 35.83 -36.02 28.79
CA VAL A 806 37.10 -35.86 29.53
C VAL A 806 38.09 -34.99 28.74
N ALA A 807 38.22 -35.24 27.44
CA ALA A 807 39.08 -34.43 26.58
C ALA A 807 38.60 -32.96 26.48
N TYR A 808 37.29 -32.75 26.34
CA TYR A 808 36.68 -31.41 26.36
C TYR A 808 36.98 -30.66 27.67
N ALA A 809 36.84 -31.33 28.82
CA ALA A 809 37.08 -30.75 30.13
C ALA A 809 38.54 -30.32 30.31
N HIS A 810 39.50 -31.14 29.88
CA HIS A 810 40.92 -30.78 29.89
C HIS A 810 41.25 -29.54 29.03
N VAL A 811 40.63 -29.42 27.84
CA VAL A 811 40.83 -28.26 26.95
C VAL A 811 40.27 -26.97 27.56
N ASN A 812 39.20 -27.07 28.35
CA ASN A 812 38.51 -25.92 28.96
C ASN A 812 38.90 -25.71 30.44
N GLU A 813 39.98 -26.32 30.92
CA GLU A 813 40.48 -26.21 32.30
C GLU A 813 39.44 -26.56 33.39
N ILE A 814 38.56 -27.52 33.10
CA ILE A 814 37.56 -28.06 34.03
C ILE A 814 38.15 -29.28 34.75
N GLU A 815 38.03 -29.34 36.07
CA GLU A 815 38.41 -30.49 36.89
C GLU A 815 37.40 -31.65 36.69
N VAL A 816 37.91 -32.86 36.35
CA VAL A 816 37.16 -34.06 35.90
C VAL A 816 37.07 -35.12 36.99
#